data_AF-V5B5A2-F1
#
_entry.id   AF-V5B5A2-F1
#
_cell.length_a   1.000
_cell.length_b   1.000
_cell.length_c   1.000
_cell.angle_alpha   90.00
_cell.angle_beta   90.00
_cell.angle_gamma   90.00
#
_symmetry.space_group_name_H-M   'P 1'
#
loop_
_entity.id
_entity.type
_entity.pdbx_description
1 polymer ?
#
loop_
_entity_poly.entity_id
_entity_poly.type
_entity_poly.pdbx_seq_one_letter_code
_entity_poly.pdbx_strand_id
1 'polypeptide(L)'
;MQVFVRRPNAYVKDQRLLEEILNLTEYQALEAIYKLHHECVVSLEQWRDYEGKDTVAPLARRKLNGVLTQLLREERREEVERAVREEQLGFTLTTTIRDVLFKGRVRVMDIKLNDFLTMELDGRGILRANRNVLLRDFFINPTSYIPDAGILGEIQATGAYARMEGTVREQMGLEEAVCRLHHEGVLFLEQWRDYQGKDTLTSLVCGKLNGVLTQVLREERREEVERARREGQVGFTLTTTIEGVLFKGRVRVIDTKLNDFLTMELDGRGILRANRNVLLRDFFKEPASYIRDAEVLNEIQKQYYALKLESTVREEMELEEDVRSLHENGVNSLAAWSEATAKVKASVRDDTKHFLNAAAEEARKPTTTIEPIKMEGVYESVYNARWHHVVEVPDGEGTVMKVKEGEPEQSLTYREVDESLERGDGVEQSGAARLRLMVLASDKGWPYSWAGNKLIHDCYVNFEVDRVWQIVKSDLTECFSPHPGAYFEPKRRVLIGTPGIGKSMGAGSYLLYQLLHCDAEKLSVVVYVIGRQAFLFDKTTHTMIRYMELSAMEHFLAFVSSRGVKGYIIYDVAKGGRNPSVFFVPSEWGMLVVTSPNVNNFEDWRKHKGAVPIVINCPEEMDVKAMCFWMKQIQPTGEQAEEQLEEQAREQAQYWETVEERMNEVGPIPRCIFDVLEYRIHLTAIDTTVKNINATNATDYMGVGSDEIWIAKGVSHKIVKVVRVRNENRVEVGYNAPVSHSARVKITQRLTNMTPPVDVFNLLLRGYSYLAWVALEQSGTATFMNPHAVDIIQRKLTELHLKGRLTSRSSVLSNNPRGHPTRSKTLQKLGDNPARMNLEYRVLYEPVVGNFPLVDALFFMESPRKTLVGLQMTTTAGGHHTQTSTVRLFKERMASYFNGWEEFSRELSWEIIYVQHTDSTPMNGWQKCDVVNSDNLSDDESREIAAFWEEEMRQYQVSISSRDI
;
A
#
# COMPACT_ATOMS: atom_id res chain seq x y z
N MET A 1 -50.10 -25.31 -5.16
CA MET A 1 -49.52 -25.30 -3.80
C MET A 1 -49.83 -24.04 -3.00
N GLN A 2 -49.60 -22.82 -3.51
CA GLN A 2 -49.85 -21.58 -2.74
C GLN A 2 -51.30 -21.43 -2.24
N VAL A 3 -52.29 -21.78 -3.07
CA VAL A 3 -53.72 -21.74 -2.69
C VAL A 3 -54.08 -22.81 -1.65
N PHE A 4 -53.39 -23.94 -1.68
CA PHE A 4 -53.57 -25.06 -0.74
C PHE A 4 -53.10 -24.67 0.67
N VAL A 5 -51.90 -24.09 0.80
CA VAL A 5 -51.33 -23.67 2.09
C VAL A 5 -52.15 -22.59 2.77
N ARG A 6 -52.86 -21.75 2.02
CA ARG A 6 -53.73 -20.71 2.58
C ARG A 6 -55.03 -21.28 3.17
N ARG A 7 -55.53 -22.41 2.66
CA ARG A 7 -56.83 -23.01 3.03
C ARG A 7 -56.80 -24.53 2.88
N PRO A 8 -55.97 -25.27 3.63
CA PRO A 8 -55.84 -26.73 3.46
C PRO A 8 -57.17 -27.46 3.68
N ASN A 9 -57.99 -26.96 4.62
CA ASN A 9 -59.33 -27.47 4.96
C ASN A 9 -60.35 -27.36 3.80
N ALA A 10 -60.08 -26.50 2.80
CA ALA A 10 -60.94 -26.38 1.62
C ALA A 10 -60.67 -27.49 0.58
N TYR A 11 -59.52 -28.17 0.68
CA TYR A 11 -59.04 -29.13 -0.31
C TYR A 11 -58.88 -30.56 0.26
N VAL A 12 -58.70 -30.71 1.57
CA VAL A 12 -58.65 -32.02 2.25
C VAL A 12 -59.80 -32.08 3.26
N LYS A 13 -60.75 -32.98 3.02
CA LYS A 13 -61.94 -33.19 3.89
C LYS A 13 -61.71 -34.26 4.96
N ASP A 14 -60.71 -35.12 4.77
CA ASP A 14 -60.31 -36.12 5.77
C ASP A 14 -59.51 -35.43 6.88
N GLN A 15 -60.07 -35.39 8.10
CA GLN A 15 -59.46 -34.69 9.22
C GLN A 15 -58.15 -35.32 9.70
N ARG A 16 -58.01 -36.65 9.59
CA ARG A 16 -56.79 -37.36 10.02
C ARG A 16 -55.66 -37.09 9.04
N LEU A 17 -55.96 -37.12 7.74
CA LEU A 17 -54.99 -36.78 6.70
C LEU A 17 -54.61 -35.29 6.75
N LEU A 18 -55.56 -34.40 7.04
CA LEU A 18 -55.30 -32.99 7.22
C LEU A 18 -54.36 -32.73 8.40
N GLU A 19 -54.59 -33.38 9.54
CA GLU A 19 -53.73 -33.28 10.72
C GLU A 19 -52.33 -33.84 10.46
N GLU A 20 -52.21 -34.94 9.72
CA GLU A 20 -50.92 -35.46 9.26
C GLU A 20 -50.19 -34.44 8.37
N ILE A 21 -50.89 -33.81 7.40
CA ILE A 21 -50.32 -32.80 6.50
C ILE A 21 -49.88 -31.54 7.26
N LEU A 22 -50.67 -31.04 8.21
CA LEU A 22 -50.34 -29.85 9.01
C LEU A 22 -49.12 -30.09 9.93
N ASN A 23 -48.89 -31.34 10.32
CA ASN A 23 -47.74 -31.72 11.13
C ASN A 23 -46.46 -32.02 10.30
N LEU A 24 -46.55 -32.04 8.96
CA LEU A 24 -45.36 -32.19 8.10
C LEU A 24 -44.44 -30.98 8.20
N THR A 25 -43.13 -31.27 8.30
CA THR A 25 -42.09 -30.23 8.39
C THR A 25 -42.07 -29.35 7.13
N GLU A 26 -42.32 -29.95 5.98
CA GLU A 26 -42.38 -29.28 4.68
C GLU A 26 -43.58 -28.33 4.59
N TYR A 27 -44.73 -28.71 5.16
CA TYR A 27 -45.91 -27.88 5.19
C TYR A 27 -45.72 -26.67 6.11
N GLN A 28 -45.21 -26.88 7.33
CA GLN A 28 -44.90 -25.81 8.29
C GLN A 28 -43.88 -24.81 7.73
N ALA A 29 -42.89 -25.29 6.96
CA ALA A 29 -41.93 -24.42 6.27
C ALA A 29 -42.61 -23.59 5.17
N LEU A 30 -43.48 -24.19 4.35
CA LEU A 30 -44.16 -23.49 3.27
C LEU A 30 -45.17 -22.46 3.79
N GLU A 31 -45.87 -22.77 4.88
CA GLU A 31 -46.79 -21.86 5.59
C GLU A 31 -46.04 -20.64 6.15
N ALA A 32 -44.90 -20.86 6.81
CA ALA A 32 -44.05 -19.79 7.31
C ALA A 32 -43.53 -18.88 6.19
N ILE A 33 -43.06 -19.45 5.07
CA ILE A 33 -42.59 -18.68 3.90
C ILE A 33 -43.72 -17.81 3.33
N TYR A 34 -44.91 -18.39 3.14
CA TYR A 34 -46.03 -17.65 2.56
C TYR A 34 -46.50 -16.52 3.48
N LYS A 35 -46.56 -16.78 4.79
CA LYS A 35 -46.94 -15.78 5.78
C LYS A 35 -45.95 -14.62 5.85
N LEU A 36 -44.65 -14.92 5.97
CA LEU A 36 -43.60 -13.90 6.02
C LEU A 36 -43.58 -13.04 4.75
N HIS A 37 -43.73 -13.66 3.58
CA HIS A 37 -43.81 -12.93 2.31
C HIS A 37 -45.05 -12.02 2.24
N HIS A 38 -46.19 -12.45 2.76
CA HIS A 38 -47.40 -11.61 2.81
C HIS A 38 -47.26 -10.44 3.79
N GLU A 39 -46.50 -10.63 4.86
CA GLU A 39 -46.19 -9.59 5.86
C GLU A 39 -44.94 -8.78 5.48
N CYS A 40 -44.46 -8.92 4.24
CA CYS A 40 -43.31 -8.20 3.66
C CYS A 40 -41.99 -8.41 4.42
N VAL A 41 -41.83 -9.53 5.11
CA VAL A 41 -40.59 -9.94 5.76
C VAL A 41 -39.80 -10.81 4.79
N VAL A 42 -38.91 -10.18 4.01
CA VAL A 42 -38.12 -10.83 2.95
C VAL A 42 -36.62 -10.87 3.24
N SER A 43 -36.18 -10.32 4.37
CA SER A 43 -34.78 -10.29 4.81
C SER A 43 -34.64 -10.59 6.30
N LEU A 44 -33.43 -11.03 6.71
CA LEU A 44 -33.12 -11.23 8.13
C LEU A 44 -33.17 -9.92 8.94
N GLU A 45 -32.90 -8.78 8.29
CA GLU A 45 -33.04 -7.46 8.92
C GLU A 45 -34.51 -7.12 9.23
N GLN A 46 -35.42 -7.41 8.30
CA GLN A 46 -36.85 -7.25 8.55
C GLN A 46 -37.35 -8.27 9.59
N TRP A 47 -36.84 -9.50 9.55
CA TRP A 47 -37.15 -10.51 10.57
C TRP A 47 -36.68 -10.07 11.96
N ARG A 48 -35.52 -9.43 12.07
CA ARG A 48 -34.97 -8.91 13.34
C ARG A 48 -35.99 -8.03 14.08
N ASP A 49 -36.67 -7.15 13.36
CA ASP A 49 -37.61 -6.16 13.91
C ASP A 49 -39.09 -6.56 13.82
N TYR A 50 -39.37 -7.79 13.38
CA TYR A 50 -40.72 -8.25 13.15
C TYR A 50 -41.42 -8.59 14.48
N GLU A 51 -42.56 -7.94 14.74
CA GLU A 51 -43.37 -8.11 15.95
C GLU A 51 -44.20 -9.41 15.95
N GLY A 52 -44.55 -9.92 14.77
CA GLY A 52 -45.39 -11.12 14.62
C GLY A 52 -44.66 -12.46 14.81
N LYS A 53 -43.47 -12.49 15.43
CA LYS A 53 -42.62 -13.69 15.57
C LYS A 53 -43.33 -14.86 16.23
N ASP A 54 -44.19 -14.60 17.21
CA ASP A 54 -44.97 -15.64 17.91
C ASP A 54 -46.08 -16.27 17.07
N THR A 55 -46.40 -15.66 15.94
CA THR A 55 -47.42 -16.14 15.03
C THR A 55 -46.85 -17.03 13.91
N VAL A 56 -45.52 -17.16 13.83
CA VAL A 56 -44.80 -18.00 12.86
C VAL A 56 -44.54 -19.37 13.46
N ALA A 57 -44.61 -20.42 12.64
CA ALA A 57 -44.39 -21.80 13.07
C ALA A 57 -43.09 -21.94 13.91
N PRO A 58 -43.13 -22.58 15.10
CA PRO A 58 -42.01 -22.62 16.03
C PRO A 58 -40.69 -23.12 15.42
N LEU A 59 -40.78 -24.09 14.49
CA LEU A 59 -39.62 -24.64 13.80
C LEU A 59 -38.96 -23.62 12.86
N ALA A 60 -39.76 -22.87 12.09
CA ALA A 60 -39.27 -21.84 11.18
C ALA A 60 -38.70 -20.64 11.94
N ARG A 61 -39.39 -20.21 13.00
CA ARG A 61 -38.91 -19.17 13.92
C ARG A 61 -37.56 -19.53 14.54
N ARG A 62 -37.41 -20.75 15.06
CA ARG A 62 -36.16 -21.24 15.65
C ARG A 62 -35.02 -21.24 14.64
N LYS A 63 -35.27 -21.63 13.38
CA LYS A 63 -34.27 -21.60 12.31
C LYS A 63 -33.83 -20.16 11.98
N LEU A 64 -34.78 -19.24 11.79
CA LEU A 64 -34.46 -17.84 11.47
C LEU A 64 -33.77 -17.11 12.63
N ASN A 65 -34.24 -17.32 13.86
CA ASN A 65 -33.57 -16.81 15.07
C ASN A 65 -32.19 -17.43 15.26
N GLY A 66 -32.00 -18.72 14.94
CA GLY A 66 -30.70 -19.38 15.00
C GLY A 66 -29.67 -18.73 14.06
N VAL A 67 -30.06 -18.47 12.80
CA VAL A 67 -29.20 -17.80 11.82
C VAL A 67 -28.91 -16.35 12.25
N LEU A 68 -29.93 -15.61 12.67
CA LEU A 68 -29.75 -14.22 13.12
C LEU A 68 -28.88 -14.13 14.38
N THR A 69 -29.04 -15.07 15.32
CA THR A 69 -28.20 -15.17 16.52
C THR A 69 -26.75 -15.49 16.16
N GLN A 70 -26.51 -16.33 15.16
CA GLN A 70 -25.16 -16.63 14.69
C GLN A 70 -24.48 -15.40 14.09
N LEU A 71 -25.21 -14.62 13.28
CA LEU A 71 -24.71 -13.36 12.70
C LEU A 71 -24.38 -12.33 13.80
N LEU A 72 -25.31 -12.10 14.74
CA LEU A 72 -25.10 -11.15 15.84
C LEU A 72 -23.96 -11.57 16.78
N ARG A 73 -23.75 -12.89 16.98
CA ARG A 73 -22.62 -13.41 17.78
C ARG A 73 -21.30 -13.19 17.08
N GLU A 74 -21.26 -13.31 15.75
CA GLU A 74 -20.04 -13.07 14.99
C GLU A 74 -19.70 -11.57 14.91
N GLU A 75 -20.70 -10.71 14.74
CA GLU A 75 -20.54 -9.25 14.84
C GLU A 75 -20.00 -8.85 16.23
N ARG A 76 -20.52 -9.44 17.30
CA ARG A 76 -19.96 -9.26 18.66
C ARG A 76 -18.55 -9.82 18.80
N ARG A 77 -18.24 -10.97 18.18
CA ARG A 77 -16.88 -11.54 18.21
C ARG A 77 -15.91 -10.56 17.58
N GLU A 78 -16.26 -9.94 16.45
CA GLU A 78 -15.46 -8.92 15.80
C GLU A 78 -15.29 -7.66 16.65
N GLU A 79 -16.33 -7.22 17.38
CA GLU A 79 -16.24 -6.12 18.34
C GLU A 79 -15.32 -6.43 19.53
N VAL A 80 -15.43 -7.64 20.08
CA VAL A 80 -14.54 -8.12 21.15
C VAL A 80 -13.11 -8.19 20.63
N GLU A 81 -12.89 -8.72 19.44
CA GLU A 81 -11.55 -8.76 18.84
C GLU A 81 -11.02 -7.37 18.50
N ARG A 82 -11.86 -6.42 18.07
CA ARG A 82 -11.48 -5.01 17.91
C ARG A 82 -11.05 -4.40 19.25
N ALA A 83 -11.82 -4.63 20.31
CA ALA A 83 -11.48 -4.17 21.66
C ALA A 83 -10.18 -4.79 22.18
N VAL A 84 -9.93 -6.07 21.92
CA VAL A 84 -8.67 -6.77 22.26
C VAL A 84 -7.49 -6.23 21.43
N ARG A 85 -7.70 -5.89 20.15
CA ARG A 85 -6.67 -5.25 19.31
C ARG A 85 -6.36 -3.83 19.79
N GLU A 86 -7.36 -3.08 20.25
CA GLU A 86 -7.17 -1.76 20.87
C GLU A 86 -6.42 -1.82 22.21
N GLU A 87 -6.53 -2.93 22.93
CA GLU A 87 -5.76 -3.18 24.16
C GLU A 87 -4.23 -3.19 23.91
N GLN A 88 -3.79 -3.53 22.69
CA GLN A 88 -2.37 -3.60 22.31
C GLN A 88 -1.72 -2.24 22.00
N LEU A 89 -2.51 -1.16 21.87
CA LEU A 89 -1.99 0.20 21.71
C LEU A 89 -1.65 0.77 23.09
N GLY A 90 -0.47 1.37 23.28
CA GLY A 90 -0.10 2.04 24.53
C GLY A 90 -1.00 3.25 24.84
N PHE A 91 -1.06 3.66 26.11
CA PHE A 91 -1.64 4.94 26.51
C PHE A 91 -0.60 6.05 26.41
N THR A 92 -1.02 7.26 26.06
CA THR A 92 -0.21 8.48 26.11
C THR A 92 -0.95 9.59 26.87
N LEU A 93 -0.25 10.66 27.25
CA LEU A 93 -0.87 11.82 27.92
C LEU A 93 -1.99 12.49 27.10
N THR A 94 -1.95 12.36 25.77
CA THR A 94 -2.99 12.85 24.85
C THR A 94 -4.17 11.89 24.67
N THR A 95 -4.20 10.77 25.40
CA THR A 95 -5.35 9.86 25.35
C THR A 95 -6.57 10.53 25.98
N THR A 96 -7.74 10.40 25.35
CA THR A 96 -8.98 10.96 25.92
C THR A 96 -9.40 10.18 27.18
N ILE A 97 -10.04 10.88 28.13
CA ILE A 97 -10.59 10.26 29.34
C ILE A 97 -11.59 9.16 29.00
N ARG A 98 -12.40 9.39 27.96
CA ARG A 98 -13.35 8.41 27.45
C ARG A 98 -12.64 7.14 27.00
N ASP A 99 -11.57 7.26 26.23
CA ASP A 99 -10.82 6.09 25.79
C ASP A 99 -10.20 5.36 26.98
N VAL A 100 -9.63 6.05 27.96
CA VAL A 100 -9.08 5.41 29.15
C VAL A 100 -10.14 4.62 29.94
N LEU A 101 -11.36 5.14 30.06
CA LEU A 101 -12.43 4.47 30.82
C LEU A 101 -13.07 3.29 30.08
N PHE A 102 -13.12 3.35 28.73
CA PHE A 102 -13.81 2.39 27.87
C PHE A 102 -12.91 1.48 27.03
N LYS A 103 -11.59 1.67 27.00
CA LYS A 103 -10.66 0.85 26.21
C LYS A 103 -10.77 -0.63 26.57
N GLY A 104 -10.73 -1.48 25.54
CA GLY A 104 -10.87 -2.93 25.71
C GLY A 104 -12.27 -3.40 26.10
N ARG A 105 -13.27 -2.50 26.15
CA ARG A 105 -14.66 -2.83 26.50
C ARG A 105 -15.60 -2.62 25.32
N VAL A 106 -16.44 -3.63 25.08
CA VAL A 106 -17.58 -3.50 24.15
C VAL A 106 -18.64 -2.60 24.80
N ARG A 107 -19.15 -1.61 24.05
CA ARG A 107 -20.18 -0.67 24.52
C ARG A 107 -21.56 -1.31 24.49
N VAL A 108 -21.85 -2.17 25.48
CA VAL A 108 -23.11 -2.89 25.56
C VAL A 108 -24.33 -1.98 25.80
N MET A 109 -24.11 -0.77 26.33
CA MET A 109 -25.17 0.23 26.50
C MET A 109 -25.76 0.75 25.17
N ASP A 110 -25.00 0.63 24.07
CA ASP A 110 -25.37 1.08 22.71
C ASP A 110 -25.95 -0.05 21.85
N ILE A 111 -26.23 -1.20 22.45
CA ILE A 111 -26.86 -2.33 21.77
C ILE A 111 -28.37 -2.08 21.68
N LYS A 112 -28.98 -2.46 20.54
CA LYS A 112 -30.44 -2.39 20.39
C LYS A 112 -31.12 -3.44 21.26
N LEU A 113 -32.24 -3.06 21.87
CA LEU A 113 -33.06 -3.94 22.68
C LEU A 113 -33.47 -5.20 21.91
N ASN A 114 -33.85 -5.08 20.64
CA ASN A 114 -34.24 -6.21 19.80
C ASN A 114 -33.13 -7.23 19.57
N ASP A 115 -31.87 -6.79 19.54
CA ASP A 115 -30.71 -7.68 19.38
C ASP A 115 -30.48 -8.49 20.67
N PHE A 116 -30.63 -7.83 21.82
CA PHE A 116 -30.59 -8.49 23.13
C PHE A 116 -31.74 -9.49 23.30
N LEU A 117 -32.97 -9.09 23.01
CA LEU A 117 -34.16 -9.97 23.09
C LEU A 117 -34.05 -11.16 22.13
N THR A 118 -33.52 -10.95 20.92
CA THR A 118 -33.31 -12.04 19.95
C THR A 118 -32.25 -13.03 20.44
N MET A 119 -31.13 -12.53 20.98
CA MET A 119 -29.99 -13.36 21.37
C MET A 119 -30.23 -14.16 22.66
N GLU A 120 -30.90 -13.57 23.64
CA GLU A 120 -31.05 -14.14 25.00
C GLU A 120 -32.47 -14.66 25.28
N LEU A 121 -33.48 -14.21 24.52
CA LEU A 121 -34.90 -14.41 24.86
C LEU A 121 -35.77 -14.89 23.67
N ASP A 122 -35.15 -15.45 22.61
CA ASP A 122 -35.83 -15.96 21.39
C ASP A 122 -36.72 -14.92 20.68
N GLY A 123 -36.42 -13.63 20.88
CA GLY A 123 -37.18 -12.51 20.30
C GLY A 123 -38.48 -12.19 21.03
N ARG A 124 -38.72 -12.72 22.23
CA ARG A 124 -39.87 -12.36 23.05
C ARG A 124 -39.79 -10.90 23.49
N GLY A 125 -40.91 -10.18 23.41
CA GLY A 125 -41.00 -8.76 23.77
C GLY A 125 -40.59 -7.79 22.65
N ILE A 126 -40.30 -8.27 21.44
CA ILE A 126 -40.05 -7.41 20.27
C ILE A 126 -41.38 -6.81 19.80
N LEU A 127 -41.43 -5.49 19.75
CA LEU A 127 -42.59 -4.70 19.35
C LEU A 127 -42.14 -3.67 18.31
N ARG A 128 -43.05 -3.21 17.45
CA ARG A 128 -42.72 -2.10 16.54
C ARG A 128 -42.25 -0.85 17.29
N ALA A 129 -42.75 -0.63 18.50
CA ALA A 129 -42.41 0.50 19.36
C ALA A 129 -40.96 0.48 19.89
N ASN A 130 -40.32 -0.69 19.98
CA ASN A 130 -38.96 -0.82 20.55
C ASN A 130 -37.85 -1.08 19.51
N ARG A 131 -38.16 -0.91 18.22
CA ARG A 131 -37.28 -1.16 17.05
C ARG A 131 -35.89 -0.50 17.10
N ASN A 132 -35.79 0.70 17.70
CA ASN A 132 -34.55 1.48 17.76
C ASN A 132 -34.14 1.84 19.20
N VAL A 133 -34.70 1.15 20.18
CA VAL A 133 -34.42 1.43 21.60
C VAL A 133 -33.07 0.82 21.94
N LEU A 134 -32.20 1.60 22.56
CA LEU A 134 -30.92 1.14 23.05
C LEU A 134 -31.04 0.64 24.48
N LEU A 135 -30.18 -0.28 24.89
CA LEU A 135 -30.23 -0.85 26.23
C LEU A 135 -30.11 0.21 27.33
N ARG A 136 -29.30 1.25 27.12
CA ARG A 136 -29.21 2.37 28.07
C ARG A 136 -30.57 3.04 28.33
N ASP A 137 -31.37 3.23 27.29
CA ASP A 137 -32.66 3.91 27.39
C ASP A 137 -33.72 2.95 27.97
N PHE A 138 -33.64 1.67 27.59
CA PHE A 138 -34.51 0.62 28.12
C PHE A 138 -34.35 0.42 29.62
N PHE A 139 -33.12 0.28 30.14
CA PHE A 139 -32.88 0.03 31.56
C PHE A 139 -33.17 1.26 32.46
N ILE A 140 -33.33 2.45 31.88
CA ILE A 140 -33.83 3.63 32.60
C ILE A 140 -35.34 3.47 32.89
N ASN A 141 -36.12 3.04 31.90
CA ASN A 141 -37.57 2.89 32.05
C ASN A 141 -38.16 1.72 31.24
N PRO A 142 -38.01 0.46 31.70
CA PRO A 142 -38.37 -0.73 30.92
C PRO A 142 -39.87 -0.81 30.56
N THR A 143 -40.74 -0.29 31.43
CA THR A 143 -42.21 -0.33 31.26
C THR A 143 -42.70 0.55 30.10
N SER A 144 -41.91 1.55 29.69
CA SER A 144 -42.24 2.39 28.53
C SER A 144 -42.05 1.70 27.19
N TYR A 145 -41.22 0.65 27.14
CA TYR A 145 -40.85 -0.05 25.90
C TYR A 145 -41.40 -1.47 25.83
N ILE A 146 -41.72 -2.09 26.98
CA ILE A 146 -42.45 -3.36 27.09
C ILE A 146 -43.61 -3.14 28.06
N PRO A 147 -44.80 -2.72 27.56
CA PRO A 147 -45.95 -2.39 28.41
C PRO A 147 -46.63 -3.61 29.04
N ASP A 148 -46.45 -4.79 28.45
CA ASP A 148 -46.98 -6.04 29.00
C ASP A 148 -46.20 -6.44 30.26
N ALA A 149 -46.85 -6.29 31.42
CA ALA A 149 -46.25 -6.57 32.72
C ALA A 149 -45.90 -8.05 32.93
N GLY A 150 -46.61 -8.98 32.26
CA GLY A 150 -46.30 -10.41 32.31
C GLY A 150 -45.01 -10.73 31.56
N ILE A 151 -44.92 -10.27 30.30
CA ILE A 151 -43.72 -10.46 29.47
C ILE A 151 -42.50 -9.77 30.08
N LEU A 152 -42.65 -8.53 30.57
CA LEU A 152 -41.56 -7.81 31.22
C LEU A 152 -41.11 -8.52 32.51
N GLY A 153 -42.04 -9.06 33.31
CA GLY A 153 -41.74 -9.82 34.52
C GLY A 153 -40.95 -11.10 34.23
N GLU A 154 -41.29 -11.82 33.17
CA GLU A 154 -40.53 -12.99 32.72
C GLU A 154 -39.11 -12.63 32.28
N ILE A 155 -38.96 -11.53 31.52
CA ILE A 155 -37.65 -11.02 31.07
C ILE A 155 -36.77 -10.65 32.26
N GLN A 156 -37.33 -9.92 33.23
CA GLN A 156 -36.62 -9.47 34.44
C GLN A 156 -36.20 -10.62 35.36
N ALA A 157 -36.94 -11.74 35.34
CA ALA A 157 -36.58 -12.94 36.10
C ALA A 157 -35.35 -13.69 35.51
N THR A 158 -34.88 -13.32 34.32
CA THR A 158 -33.75 -14.01 33.68
C THR A 158 -32.39 -13.54 34.19
N GLY A 159 -31.45 -14.48 34.35
CA GLY A 159 -30.06 -14.16 34.68
C GLY A 159 -29.33 -13.36 33.60
N ALA A 160 -29.78 -13.42 32.34
CA ALA A 160 -29.25 -12.63 31.24
C ALA A 160 -29.59 -11.14 31.39
N TYR A 161 -30.84 -10.83 31.79
CA TYR A 161 -31.26 -9.47 32.10
C TYR A 161 -30.44 -8.87 33.24
N ALA A 162 -30.31 -9.59 34.37
CA ALA A 162 -29.55 -9.09 35.53
C ALA A 162 -28.08 -8.78 35.21
N ARG A 163 -27.39 -9.65 34.45
CA ARG A 163 -26.00 -9.40 34.02
C ARG A 163 -25.89 -8.20 33.07
N MET A 164 -26.81 -8.11 32.10
CA MET A 164 -26.80 -7.04 31.11
C MET A 164 -27.11 -5.69 31.76
N GLU A 165 -28.12 -5.64 32.63
CA GLU A 165 -28.49 -4.44 33.39
C GLU A 165 -27.31 -3.93 34.22
N GLY A 166 -26.65 -4.80 35.00
CA GLY A 166 -25.49 -4.41 35.80
C GLY A 166 -24.37 -3.80 34.95
N THR A 167 -24.07 -4.41 33.81
CA THR A 167 -23.02 -3.93 32.89
C THR A 167 -23.39 -2.59 32.24
N VAL A 168 -24.65 -2.44 31.80
CA VAL A 168 -25.13 -1.20 31.18
C VAL A 168 -25.17 -0.07 32.22
N ARG A 169 -25.61 -0.33 33.46
CA ARG A 169 -25.58 0.65 34.55
C ARG A 169 -24.16 1.10 34.91
N GLU A 170 -23.19 0.19 34.95
CA GLU A 170 -21.78 0.54 35.13
C GLU A 170 -21.27 1.44 33.98
N GLN A 171 -21.54 1.09 32.72
CA GLN A 171 -21.14 1.89 31.56
C GLN A 171 -21.79 3.27 31.53
N MET A 172 -23.06 3.38 31.90
CA MET A 172 -23.74 4.68 32.03
C MET A 172 -23.07 5.55 33.09
N GLY A 173 -22.68 4.97 34.23
CA GLY A 173 -21.94 5.71 35.27
C GLY A 173 -20.56 6.19 34.82
N LEU A 174 -19.86 5.41 33.98
CA LEU A 174 -18.61 5.84 33.35
C LEU A 174 -18.84 6.97 32.33
N GLU A 175 -19.88 6.89 31.51
CA GLU A 175 -20.22 7.91 30.52
C GLU A 175 -20.68 9.22 31.18
N GLU A 176 -21.40 9.14 32.30
CA GLU A 176 -21.74 10.30 33.14
C GLU A 176 -20.48 10.97 33.68
N ALA A 177 -19.52 10.19 34.19
CA ALA A 177 -18.23 10.71 34.64
C ALA A 177 -17.44 11.39 33.51
N VAL A 178 -17.45 10.82 32.30
CA VAL A 178 -16.86 11.45 31.11
C VAL A 178 -17.52 12.79 30.81
N CYS A 179 -18.86 12.83 30.76
CA CYS A 179 -19.61 14.06 30.47
C CYS A 179 -19.34 15.15 31.52
N ARG A 180 -19.29 14.79 32.80
CA ARG A 180 -18.94 15.71 33.89
C ARG A 180 -17.50 16.24 33.73
N LEU A 181 -16.53 15.35 33.53
CA LEU A 181 -15.13 15.73 33.32
C LEU A 181 -14.96 16.65 32.11
N HIS A 182 -15.64 16.36 31.00
CA HIS A 182 -15.65 17.21 29.82
C HIS A 182 -16.23 18.60 30.09
N HIS A 183 -17.33 18.68 30.86
CA HIS A 183 -17.92 19.96 31.26
C HIS A 183 -16.96 20.79 32.13
N GLU A 184 -16.15 20.11 32.93
CA GLU A 184 -15.11 20.72 33.78
C GLU A 184 -13.77 20.94 33.04
N GLY A 185 -13.72 20.68 31.73
CA GLY A 185 -12.56 20.95 30.87
C GLY A 185 -11.47 19.86 30.88
N VAL A 186 -11.79 18.67 31.38
CA VAL A 186 -10.89 17.51 31.44
C VAL A 186 -11.26 16.52 30.34
N LEU A 187 -10.66 16.70 29.17
CA LEU A 187 -10.85 15.88 27.96
C LEU A 187 -9.77 14.81 27.81
N PHE A 188 -8.54 15.10 28.24
CA PHE A 188 -7.35 14.25 28.06
C PHE A 188 -6.71 13.86 29.39
N LEU A 189 -5.93 12.77 29.36
CA LEU A 189 -5.22 12.25 30.54
C LEU A 189 -4.23 13.26 31.13
N GLU A 190 -3.60 14.10 30.30
CA GLU A 190 -2.74 15.21 30.75
C GLU A 190 -3.47 16.24 31.63
N GLN A 191 -4.77 16.44 31.38
CA GLN A 191 -5.61 17.39 32.09
C GLN A 191 -6.12 16.76 33.40
N TRP A 192 -6.38 15.45 33.38
CA TRP A 192 -6.72 14.68 34.57
C TRP A 192 -5.60 14.73 35.61
N ARG A 193 -4.33 14.76 35.18
CA ARG A 193 -3.18 14.89 36.08
C ARG A 193 -3.35 16.01 37.09
N ASP A 194 -3.71 17.21 36.62
CA ASP A 194 -3.80 18.43 37.43
C ASP A 194 -5.21 18.73 37.96
N TYR A 195 -6.16 17.84 37.70
CA TYR A 195 -7.55 18.04 38.07
C TYR A 195 -7.74 17.89 39.58
N GLN A 196 -8.40 18.87 40.21
CA GLN A 196 -8.57 18.91 41.66
C GLN A 196 -9.80 18.12 42.15
N GLY A 197 -10.86 18.04 41.34
CA GLY A 197 -12.16 17.44 41.72
C GLY A 197 -12.19 15.91 41.71
N LYS A 198 -11.03 15.25 41.89
CA LYS A 198 -10.91 13.78 41.86
C LYS A 198 -11.71 13.11 42.98
N ASP A 199 -11.92 13.80 44.09
CA ASP A 199 -12.75 13.39 45.23
C ASP A 199 -14.26 13.38 44.93
N THR A 200 -14.70 14.06 43.88
CA THR A 200 -16.12 14.14 43.48
C THR A 200 -16.57 13.00 42.54
N LEU A 201 -15.65 12.11 42.17
CA LEU A 201 -15.86 10.99 41.26
C LEU A 201 -15.83 9.66 42.00
N THR A 202 -16.34 8.61 41.36
CA THR A 202 -16.34 7.27 41.95
C THR A 202 -14.93 6.69 42.03
N SER A 203 -14.66 5.87 43.05
CA SER A 203 -13.38 5.18 43.22
C SER A 203 -12.96 4.37 41.99
N LEU A 204 -13.94 3.80 41.25
CA LEU A 204 -13.70 3.08 40.00
C LEU A 204 -13.11 3.97 38.90
N VAL A 205 -13.65 5.18 38.71
CA VAL A 205 -13.18 6.14 37.70
C VAL A 205 -11.79 6.63 38.06
N CYS A 206 -11.60 7.06 39.31
CA CYS A 206 -10.30 7.55 39.80
C CYS A 206 -9.22 6.48 39.73
N GLY A 207 -9.53 5.24 40.15
CA GLY A 207 -8.60 4.13 40.13
C GLY A 207 -8.11 3.80 38.71
N LYS A 208 -9.02 3.83 37.71
CA LYS A 208 -8.64 3.61 36.30
C LYS A 208 -7.77 4.73 35.75
N LEU A 209 -8.20 5.97 35.90
CA LEU A 209 -7.49 7.12 35.35
C LEU A 209 -6.11 7.31 36.02
N ASN A 210 -6.03 7.17 37.34
CA ASN A 210 -4.76 7.25 38.07
C ASN A 210 -3.84 6.07 37.74
N GLY A 211 -4.38 4.84 37.64
CA GLY A 211 -3.58 3.67 37.28
C GLY A 211 -2.91 3.83 35.91
N VAL A 212 -3.67 4.30 34.92
CA VAL A 212 -3.14 4.56 33.57
C VAL A 212 -2.17 5.74 33.56
N LEU A 213 -2.50 6.86 34.22
CA LEU A 213 -1.60 8.01 34.32
C LEU A 213 -0.26 7.63 34.96
N THR A 214 -0.28 6.86 36.05
CA THR A 214 0.93 6.37 36.72
C THR A 214 1.75 5.45 35.82
N GLN A 215 1.09 4.58 35.03
CA GLN A 215 1.79 3.73 34.05
C GLN A 215 2.48 4.58 32.97
N VAL A 216 1.78 5.57 32.40
CA VAL A 216 2.32 6.47 31.37
C VAL A 216 3.51 7.26 31.91
N LEU A 217 3.39 7.88 33.08
CA LEU A 217 4.47 8.65 33.70
C LEU A 217 5.70 7.77 34.04
N ARG A 218 5.49 6.53 34.47
CA ARG A 218 6.59 5.58 34.74
C ARG A 218 7.31 5.15 33.47
N GLU A 219 6.58 4.92 32.38
CA GLU A 219 7.19 4.55 31.10
C GLU A 219 7.90 5.74 30.46
N GLU A 220 7.33 6.96 30.49
CA GLU A 220 8.02 8.18 30.06
C GLU A 220 9.34 8.37 30.83
N ARG A 221 9.31 8.21 32.17
CA ARG A 221 10.52 8.28 32.99
C ARG A 221 11.51 7.16 32.66
N ARG A 222 11.03 5.95 32.38
CA ARG A 222 11.90 4.83 31.98
C ARG A 222 12.56 5.08 30.64
N GLU A 223 11.82 5.62 29.67
CA GLU A 223 12.36 6.02 28.36
C GLU A 223 13.37 7.16 28.49
N GLU A 224 13.10 8.15 29.34
CA GLU A 224 14.05 9.21 29.66
C GLU A 224 15.31 8.65 30.32
N VAL A 225 15.18 7.77 31.31
CA VAL A 225 16.32 7.11 31.97
C VAL A 225 17.12 6.26 30.98
N GLU A 226 16.48 5.53 30.08
CA GLU A 226 17.16 4.73 29.06
C GLU A 226 17.78 5.60 27.96
N ARG A 227 17.16 6.74 27.60
CA ARG A 227 17.76 7.72 26.67
C ARG A 227 18.99 8.35 27.29
N ALA A 228 18.87 8.81 28.54
CA ALA A 228 19.95 9.40 29.30
C ALA A 228 21.08 8.36 29.53
N ARG A 229 20.75 7.09 29.78
CA ARG A 229 21.71 5.98 29.85
C ARG A 229 22.42 5.73 28.52
N ARG A 230 21.72 5.81 27.38
CA ARG A 230 22.34 5.70 26.04
C ARG A 230 23.27 6.88 25.77
N GLU A 231 22.85 8.10 26.14
CA GLU A 231 23.67 9.32 26.02
C GLU A 231 24.91 9.26 26.93
N GLY A 232 24.76 8.75 28.16
CA GLY A 232 25.86 8.55 29.10
C GLY A 232 26.74 7.32 28.82
N GLN A 233 26.33 6.42 27.91
CA GLN A 233 27.15 5.30 27.42
C GLN A 233 28.06 5.71 26.25
N VAL A 234 27.79 6.85 25.61
CA VAL A 234 28.72 7.47 24.67
C VAL A 234 29.83 8.12 25.50
N GLY A 235 31.08 7.70 25.32
CA GLY A 235 32.21 8.27 26.05
C GLY A 235 32.29 9.80 25.90
N PHE A 236 32.88 10.48 26.87
CA PHE A 236 33.03 11.94 26.82
C PHE A 236 33.89 12.36 25.62
N THR A 237 33.52 13.46 24.96
CA THR A 237 34.31 14.09 23.88
C THR A 237 34.69 15.50 24.28
N LEU A 238 35.68 16.11 23.62
CA LEU A 238 36.07 17.49 23.92
C LEU A 238 34.94 18.51 23.70
N THR A 239 33.95 18.18 22.86
CA THR A 239 32.75 18.97 22.62
C THR A 239 31.61 18.73 23.62
N THR A 240 31.73 17.75 24.52
CA THR A 240 30.70 17.50 25.54
C THR A 240 30.60 18.71 26.47
N THR A 241 29.36 19.14 26.74
CA THR A 241 29.08 20.29 27.61
C THR A 241 29.40 19.96 29.06
N ILE A 242 29.79 20.97 29.86
CA ILE A 242 30.03 20.81 31.31
C ILE A 242 28.80 20.19 32.01
N GLU A 243 27.63 20.65 31.60
CA GLU A 243 26.34 20.12 32.00
C GLU A 243 26.20 18.62 31.71
N GLY A 244 26.49 18.18 30.49
CA GLY A 244 26.44 16.76 30.10
C GLY A 244 27.42 15.87 30.88
N VAL A 245 28.56 16.43 31.30
CA VAL A 245 29.57 15.71 32.09
C VAL A 245 29.15 15.56 33.55
N LEU A 246 28.71 16.64 34.19
CA LEU A 246 28.38 16.63 35.62
C LEU A 246 27.12 15.83 35.91
N PHE A 247 26.13 15.88 35.01
CA PHE A 247 24.92 15.08 35.15
C PHE A 247 25.04 13.68 34.52
N LYS A 248 26.14 13.36 33.81
CA LYS A 248 26.44 12.02 33.23
C LYS A 248 25.30 11.42 32.37
N GLY A 249 24.54 12.25 31.68
CA GLY A 249 23.31 11.78 31.02
C GLY A 249 22.36 11.11 32.02
N ARG A 250 22.15 11.70 33.21
CA ARG A 250 21.09 11.30 34.14
C ARG A 250 19.89 12.22 33.94
N VAL A 251 18.70 11.66 34.12
CA VAL A 251 17.46 12.44 34.16
C VAL A 251 17.50 13.33 35.39
N ARG A 252 17.35 14.63 35.19
CA ARG A 252 17.35 15.63 36.27
C ARG A 252 16.13 15.48 37.14
N VAL A 253 16.37 15.21 38.41
CA VAL A 253 15.31 15.14 39.41
C VAL A 253 14.85 16.54 39.81
N ILE A 254 15.75 17.53 39.80
CA ILE A 254 15.43 18.94 40.09
C ILE A 254 14.34 19.53 39.21
N ASP A 255 14.23 19.06 37.96
CA ASP A 255 13.30 19.53 36.93
C ASP A 255 12.00 18.71 36.87
N THR A 256 11.83 17.73 37.76
CA THR A 256 10.56 17.00 37.88
C THR A 256 9.48 17.89 38.50
N LYS A 257 8.25 17.86 37.97
CA LYS A 257 7.13 18.60 38.57
C LYS A 257 6.62 17.90 39.83
N LEU A 258 6.23 18.68 40.83
CA LEU A 258 5.69 18.17 42.09
C LEU A 258 4.45 17.29 41.87
N ASN A 259 3.54 17.66 40.95
CA ASN A 259 2.34 16.87 40.67
C ASN A 259 2.65 15.49 40.04
N ASP A 260 3.69 15.38 39.21
CA ASP A 260 4.10 14.10 38.64
C ASP A 260 4.63 13.18 39.77
N PHE A 261 5.42 13.73 40.70
CA PHE A 261 5.89 13.02 41.90
C PHE A 261 4.72 12.56 42.79
N LEU A 262 3.80 13.46 43.13
CA LEU A 262 2.63 13.13 43.97
C LEU A 262 1.71 12.10 43.30
N THR A 263 1.59 12.13 41.97
CA THR A 263 0.81 11.13 41.22
C THR A 263 1.47 9.76 41.28
N MET A 264 2.78 9.69 41.09
CA MET A 264 3.52 8.41 41.05
C MET A 264 3.66 7.71 42.40
N GLU A 265 3.78 8.49 43.48
CA GLU A 265 4.13 7.99 44.82
C GLU A 265 2.97 8.06 45.83
N LEU A 266 1.98 8.93 45.62
CA LEU A 266 0.89 9.20 46.57
C LEU A 266 -0.51 9.15 45.95
N ASP A 267 -0.66 8.56 44.76
CA ASP A 267 -1.93 8.47 44.00
C ASP A 267 -2.60 9.84 43.75
N GLY A 268 -1.79 10.90 43.70
CA GLY A 268 -2.25 12.27 43.47
C GLY A 268 -2.79 12.98 44.71
N ARG A 269 -2.61 12.42 45.91
CA ARG A 269 -2.91 13.12 47.17
C ARG A 269 -2.00 14.34 47.34
N GLY A 270 -2.58 15.49 47.67
CA GLY A 270 -1.85 16.76 47.82
C GLY A 270 -1.72 17.62 46.55
N ILE A 271 -2.33 17.22 45.43
CA ILE A 271 -2.37 18.03 44.19
C ILE A 271 -3.29 19.23 44.37
N LEU A 272 -2.74 20.44 44.17
CA LEU A 272 -3.46 21.71 44.29
C LEU A 272 -3.22 22.57 43.05
N ARG A 273 -4.16 23.45 42.69
CA ARG A 273 -3.98 24.39 41.57
C ARG A 273 -2.73 25.26 41.75
N ALA A 274 -2.38 25.56 43.00
CA ALA A 274 -1.21 26.37 43.35
C ALA A 274 0.14 25.69 43.08
N ASN A 275 0.19 24.35 42.99
CA ASN A 275 1.44 23.61 42.82
C ASN A 275 1.62 22.95 41.43
N ARG A 276 0.76 23.29 40.47
CA ARG A 276 0.68 22.74 39.09
C ARG A 276 1.99 22.76 38.28
N ASN A 277 2.86 23.75 38.49
CA ASN A 277 4.12 23.91 37.74
C ASN A 277 5.34 24.04 38.67
N VAL A 278 5.19 23.64 39.92
CA VAL A 278 6.28 23.73 40.89
C VAL A 278 7.24 22.58 40.64
N LEU A 279 8.51 22.91 40.42
CA LEU A 279 9.57 21.93 40.28
C LEU A 279 10.02 21.46 41.66
N LEU A 280 10.54 20.23 41.76
CA LEU A 280 11.02 19.70 43.03
C LEU A 280 12.09 20.61 43.67
N ARG A 281 12.97 21.23 42.86
CA ARG A 281 13.97 22.20 43.35
C ARG A 281 13.36 23.40 44.08
N ASP A 282 12.17 23.83 43.70
CA ASP A 282 11.49 24.98 44.31
C ASP A 282 10.62 24.55 45.48
N PHE A 283 10.03 23.34 45.40
CA PHE A 283 9.30 22.73 46.50
C PHE A 283 10.19 22.48 47.73
N PHE A 284 11.36 21.86 47.54
CA PHE A 284 12.24 21.49 48.66
C PHE A 284 12.92 22.69 49.34
N LYS A 285 12.86 23.90 48.75
CA LYS A 285 13.28 25.15 49.43
C LYS A 285 12.32 25.54 50.54
N GLU A 286 11.01 25.41 50.31
CA GLU A 286 9.97 25.79 51.27
C GLU A 286 8.69 24.92 51.12
N PRO A 287 8.72 23.64 51.55
CA PRO A 287 7.63 22.68 51.30
C PRO A 287 6.26 23.11 51.84
N ALA A 288 6.25 23.77 53.00
CA ALA A 288 5.04 24.24 53.68
C ALA A 288 4.30 25.36 52.92
N SER A 289 4.94 26.02 51.96
CA SER A 289 4.29 27.04 51.12
C SER A 289 3.39 26.42 50.05
N TYR A 290 3.69 25.19 49.62
CA TYR A 290 3.01 24.50 48.52
C TYR A 290 2.02 23.42 48.98
N ILE A 291 2.27 22.74 50.10
CA ILE A 291 1.36 21.76 50.71
C ILE A 291 1.02 22.25 52.11
N ARG A 292 -0.20 22.78 52.28
CA ARG A 292 -0.69 23.36 53.55
C ARG A 292 -1.27 22.31 54.51
N ASP A 293 -1.56 21.12 54.00
CA ASP A 293 -2.03 20.01 54.81
C ASP A 293 -0.83 19.39 55.56
N ALA A 294 -0.82 19.58 56.88
CA ALA A 294 0.27 19.14 57.74
C ALA A 294 0.37 17.60 57.85
N GLU A 295 -0.72 16.88 57.63
CA GLU A 295 -0.74 15.41 57.65
C GLU A 295 -0.10 14.86 56.38
N VAL A 296 -0.53 15.36 55.21
CA VAL A 296 0.03 14.99 53.90
C VAL A 296 1.50 15.37 53.79
N LEU A 297 1.90 16.56 54.27
CA LEU A 297 3.29 16.99 54.26
C LEU A 297 4.19 16.10 55.14
N ASN A 298 3.69 15.69 56.32
CA ASN A 298 4.41 14.79 57.22
C ASN A 298 4.51 13.37 56.64
N GLU A 299 3.50 12.90 55.91
CA GLU A 299 3.53 11.62 55.20
C GLU A 299 4.60 11.64 54.09
N ILE A 300 4.65 12.71 53.27
CA ILE A 300 5.70 12.90 52.25
C ILE A 300 7.08 12.86 52.90
N GLN A 301 7.31 13.62 53.98
CA GLN A 301 8.62 13.72 54.64
C GLN A 301 9.07 12.43 55.33
N LYS A 302 8.13 11.57 55.77
CA LYS A 302 8.44 10.29 56.42
C LYS A 302 8.81 9.17 55.45
N GLN A 303 8.45 9.28 54.18
CA GLN A 303 8.78 8.24 53.21
C GLN A 303 10.29 8.23 52.92
N TYR A 304 10.91 7.05 53.07
CA TYR A 304 12.34 6.83 52.79
C TYR A 304 12.76 7.33 51.39
N TYR A 305 11.86 7.20 50.40
CA TYR A 305 12.09 7.68 49.04
C TYR A 305 12.15 9.21 48.93
N ALA A 306 11.34 9.95 49.70
CA ALA A 306 11.33 11.41 49.68
C ALA A 306 12.61 12.00 50.31
N LEU A 307 13.14 11.40 51.38
CA LEU A 307 14.41 11.82 51.99
C LEU A 307 15.60 11.61 51.04
N LYS A 308 15.62 10.47 50.33
CA LYS A 308 16.64 10.20 49.30
C LYS A 308 16.52 11.17 48.11
N LEU A 309 15.28 11.50 47.73
CA LEU A 309 14.99 12.44 46.66
C LEU A 309 15.43 13.86 47.03
N GLU A 310 15.14 14.31 48.25
CA GLU A 310 15.54 15.62 48.76
C GLU A 310 17.07 15.77 48.76
N SER A 311 17.82 14.76 49.19
CA SER A 311 19.29 14.75 49.11
C SER A 311 19.76 14.88 47.66
N THR A 312 19.14 14.12 46.74
CA THR A 312 19.49 14.14 45.31
C THR A 312 19.21 15.50 44.68
N VAL A 313 18.05 16.10 44.97
CA VAL A 313 17.67 17.44 44.49
C VAL A 313 18.67 18.49 44.99
N ARG A 314 19.10 18.39 46.26
CA ARG A 314 20.08 19.32 46.84
C ARG A 314 21.45 19.21 46.17
N GLU A 315 21.94 17.98 45.97
CA GLU A 315 23.20 17.71 45.25
C GLU A 315 23.15 18.24 43.80
N GLU A 316 22.05 18.02 43.08
CA GLU A 316 21.87 18.52 41.70
C GLU A 316 21.81 20.05 41.64
N MET A 317 21.17 20.71 42.61
CA MET A 317 21.14 22.18 42.69
C MET A 317 22.54 22.76 42.86
N GLU A 318 23.37 22.16 43.72
CA GLU A 318 24.74 22.62 43.90
C GLU A 318 25.60 22.39 42.64
N LEU A 319 25.36 21.32 41.87
CA LEU A 319 26.01 21.09 40.57
C LEU A 319 25.58 22.14 39.53
N GLU A 320 24.30 22.55 39.54
CA GLU A 320 23.79 23.61 38.66
C GLU A 320 24.44 24.97 38.95
N GLU A 321 24.73 25.27 40.22
CA GLU A 321 25.50 26.46 40.61
C GLU A 321 26.93 26.43 40.06
N ASP A 322 27.61 25.28 40.15
CA ASP A 322 28.94 25.10 39.54
C ASP A 322 28.89 25.27 38.00
N VAL A 323 27.87 24.71 37.34
CA VAL A 323 27.65 24.87 35.89
C VAL A 323 27.44 26.34 35.53
N ARG A 324 26.57 27.04 36.26
CA ARG A 324 26.26 28.46 36.01
C ARG A 324 27.50 29.33 36.17
N SER A 325 28.25 29.13 37.26
CA SER A 325 29.52 29.81 37.52
C SER A 325 30.53 29.56 36.39
N LEU A 326 30.63 28.33 35.89
CA LEU A 326 31.51 28.01 34.76
C LEU A 326 31.07 28.68 33.45
N HIS A 327 29.78 28.67 33.15
CA HIS A 327 29.21 29.36 32.00
C HIS A 327 29.46 30.87 32.02
N GLU A 328 29.31 31.52 33.18
CA GLU A 328 29.60 32.95 33.37
C GLU A 328 31.08 33.29 33.10
N ASN A 329 31.97 32.32 33.32
CA ASN A 329 33.40 32.42 33.03
C ASN A 329 33.78 31.93 31.61
N GLY A 330 32.79 31.66 30.74
CA GLY A 330 33.02 31.22 29.36
C GLY A 330 33.38 29.74 29.20
N VAL A 331 33.24 28.93 30.25
CA VAL A 331 33.59 27.50 30.26
C VAL A 331 32.31 26.65 30.10
N ASN A 332 31.96 26.35 28.85
CA ASN A 332 30.73 25.60 28.51
C ASN A 332 30.97 24.16 28.00
N SER A 333 32.23 23.77 27.79
CA SER A 333 32.62 22.45 27.24
C SER A 333 33.89 21.90 27.91
N LEU A 334 34.15 20.59 27.75
CA LEU A 334 35.38 19.96 28.24
C LEU A 334 36.66 20.55 27.62
N ALA A 335 36.60 21.00 26.36
CA ALA A 335 37.67 21.76 25.73
C ALA A 335 37.95 23.08 26.48
N ALA A 336 36.90 23.88 26.72
CA ALA A 336 37.01 25.13 27.46
C ALA A 336 37.47 24.91 28.92
N TRP A 337 37.05 23.80 29.54
CA TRP A 337 37.53 23.42 30.88
C TRP A 337 39.01 23.06 30.89
N SER A 338 39.49 22.37 29.86
CA SER A 338 40.91 22.03 29.71
C SER A 338 41.77 23.30 29.65
N GLU A 339 41.30 24.32 28.94
CA GLU A 339 41.98 25.62 28.72
C GLU A 339 41.72 26.65 29.83
N ALA A 340 40.79 26.39 30.75
CA ALA A 340 40.40 27.33 31.79
C ALA A 340 41.57 27.69 32.73
N THR A 341 41.63 28.97 33.11
CA THR A 341 42.67 29.49 34.01
C THR A 341 42.58 28.89 35.41
N ALA A 342 43.70 28.86 36.14
CA ALA A 342 43.73 28.37 37.53
C ALA A 342 42.75 29.11 38.45
N LYS A 343 42.47 30.39 38.18
CA LYS A 343 41.49 31.19 38.92
C LYS A 343 40.05 30.68 38.73
N VAL A 344 39.67 30.35 37.49
CA VAL A 344 38.35 29.79 37.16
C VAL A 344 38.22 28.36 37.67
N LYS A 345 39.30 27.56 37.58
CA LYS A 345 39.32 26.21 38.16
C LYS A 345 39.23 26.24 39.69
N ALA A 346 39.73 27.27 40.36
CA ALA A 346 39.67 27.39 41.82
C ALA A 346 38.28 27.77 42.36
N SER A 347 37.42 28.40 41.56
CA SER A 347 36.07 28.84 41.98
C SER A 347 35.00 27.74 41.95
N VAL A 348 35.33 26.55 41.45
CA VAL A 348 34.45 25.37 41.40
C VAL A 348 34.66 24.51 42.66
N ARG A 349 33.72 23.64 43.03
CA ARG A 349 33.93 22.64 44.11
C ARG A 349 34.93 21.55 43.71
N ASP A 350 35.61 20.97 44.71
CA ASP A 350 36.68 19.99 44.45
C ASP A 350 36.17 18.68 43.84
N ASP A 351 34.97 18.22 44.22
CA ASP A 351 34.34 17.02 43.62
C ASP A 351 34.03 17.24 42.14
N THR A 352 33.44 18.40 41.80
CA THR A 352 33.14 18.82 40.44
C THR A 352 34.43 18.94 39.60
N LYS A 353 35.50 19.53 40.15
CA LYS A 353 36.82 19.56 39.50
C LYS A 353 37.35 18.17 39.20
N HIS A 354 37.29 17.26 40.18
CA HIS A 354 37.78 15.90 40.03
C HIS A 354 37.03 15.17 38.91
N PHE A 355 35.70 15.31 38.82
CA PHE A 355 34.90 14.75 37.74
C PHE A 355 35.22 15.35 36.36
N LEU A 356 35.31 16.68 36.26
CA LEU A 356 35.62 17.34 34.98
C LEU A 356 37.04 17.01 34.49
N ASN A 357 38.01 16.89 35.40
CA ASN A 357 39.37 16.46 35.05
C ASN A 357 39.40 15.00 34.58
N ALA A 358 38.69 14.10 35.28
CA ALA A 358 38.59 12.70 34.86
C ALA A 358 37.92 12.54 33.49
N ALA A 359 36.85 13.29 33.24
CA ALA A 359 36.13 13.28 31.96
C ALA A 359 36.94 13.92 30.82
N ALA A 360 37.70 14.99 31.10
CA ALA A 360 38.62 15.58 30.12
C ALA A 360 39.76 14.62 29.75
N GLU A 361 40.28 13.87 30.72
CA GLU A 361 41.27 12.82 30.48
C GLU A 361 40.68 11.61 29.74
N GLU A 362 39.43 11.23 30.01
CA GLU A 362 38.70 10.21 29.25
C GLU A 362 38.43 10.65 27.81
N ALA A 363 38.02 11.90 27.59
CA ALA A 363 37.83 12.49 26.26
C ALA A 363 39.13 12.63 25.45
N ARG A 364 40.28 12.59 26.12
CA ARG A 364 41.62 12.53 25.51
C ARG A 364 42.07 11.12 25.18
N LYS A 365 41.45 10.09 25.78
CA LYS A 365 41.69 8.70 25.40
C LYS A 365 40.91 8.43 24.11
N PRO A 366 41.54 7.88 23.06
CA PRO A 366 40.80 7.38 21.91
C PRO A 366 39.95 6.18 22.39
N THR A 367 38.72 6.44 22.82
CA THR A 367 37.76 5.42 23.25
C THR A 367 36.80 5.14 22.09
N THR A 368 36.82 3.89 21.67
CA THR A 368 35.95 3.12 20.75
C THR A 368 34.59 3.73 20.41
N THR A 369 34.60 4.85 19.69
CA THR A 369 33.52 5.20 18.77
C THR A 369 33.70 4.24 17.59
N ILE A 370 32.66 3.57 17.11
CA ILE A 370 32.77 2.81 15.86
C ILE A 370 33.16 3.83 14.80
N GLU A 371 34.45 3.84 14.44
CA GLU A 371 34.97 4.78 13.46
C GLU A 371 34.17 4.62 12.17
N PRO A 372 33.76 5.72 11.53
CA PRO A 372 33.24 5.66 10.17
C PRO A 372 34.19 4.82 9.32
N ILE A 373 33.68 3.72 8.75
CA ILE A 373 34.54 2.80 7.99
C ILE A 373 34.82 3.48 6.65
N LYS A 374 36.06 3.95 6.49
CA LYS A 374 36.55 4.42 5.19
C LYS A 374 36.66 3.22 4.26
N MET A 375 35.87 3.22 3.19
CA MET A 375 35.82 2.12 2.25
C MET A 375 36.76 2.42 1.08
N GLU A 376 37.94 1.81 1.12
CA GLU A 376 39.00 2.06 0.12
C GLU A 376 38.58 1.57 -1.28
N GLY A 377 38.81 2.41 -2.29
CA GLY A 377 38.54 2.12 -3.71
C GLY A 377 37.06 2.11 -4.13
N VAL A 378 36.10 2.29 -3.20
CA VAL A 378 34.68 2.26 -3.55
C VAL A 378 34.23 3.54 -4.27
N TYR A 379 34.70 4.71 -3.84
CA TYR A 379 34.44 5.98 -4.54
C TYR A 379 34.88 5.88 -6.00
N GLU A 380 36.14 5.49 -6.22
CA GLU A 380 36.73 5.34 -7.55
C GLU A 380 36.03 4.28 -8.39
N SER A 381 35.58 3.17 -7.80
CA SER A 381 34.84 2.14 -8.52
C SER A 381 33.47 2.63 -9.02
N VAL A 382 32.78 3.48 -8.24
CA VAL A 382 31.49 4.05 -8.65
C VAL A 382 31.71 5.17 -9.66
N TYR A 383 32.69 6.05 -9.42
CA TYR A 383 33.01 7.16 -10.32
C TYR A 383 33.48 6.67 -11.70
N ASN A 384 34.36 5.67 -11.74
CA ASN A 384 34.91 5.11 -12.98
C ASN A 384 34.11 3.90 -13.50
N ALA A 385 32.81 3.80 -13.18
CA ALA A 385 31.97 2.71 -13.66
C ALA A 385 31.94 2.65 -15.19
N ARG A 386 32.06 1.44 -15.76
CA ARG A 386 32.19 1.23 -17.20
C ARG A 386 30.83 1.24 -17.89
N TRP A 387 30.72 2.02 -18.96
CA TRP A 387 29.52 2.09 -19.79
C TRP A 387 29.45 0.97 -20.81
N HIS A 388 28.26 0.41 -20.95
CA HIS A 388 27.86 -0.45 -22.04
C HIS A 388 26.43 -0.12 -22.45
N HIS A 389 26.03 -0.50 -23.65
CA HIS A 389 24.66 -0.32 -24.11
C HIS A 389 24.19 -1.43 -25.05
N VAL A 390 22.90 -1.72 -25.01
CA VAL A 390 22.21 -2.70 -25.85
C VAL A 390 21.34 -1.96 -26.86
N VAL A 391 21.56 -2.25 -28.13
CA VAL A 391 20.79 -1.72 -29.25
C VAL A 391 20.03 -2.83 -29.97
N GLU A 392 18.83 -2.53 -30.39
CA GLU A 392 18.03 -3.37 -31.28
C GLU A 392 18.27 -2.96 -32.73
N VAL A 393 18.67 -3.90 -33.56
CA VAL A 393 18.95 -3.69 -34.99
C VAL A 393 17.89 -4.46 -35.80
N PRO A 394 17.19 -3.81 -36.74
CA PRO A 394 16.33 -4.50 -37.68
C PRO A 394 17.16 -5.42 -38.58
N ASP A 395 16.79 -6.68 -38.69
CA ASP A 395 17.33 -7.67 -39.62
C ASP A 395 16.19 -8.21 -40.49
N GLY A 396 16.45 -8.60 -41.74
CA GLY A 396 15.40 -8.93 -42.72
C GLY A 396 14.40 -10.02 -42.29
N GLU A 397 14.72 -10.78 -41.24
CA GLU A 397 13.92 -11.87 -40.63
C GLU A 397 13.42 -11.55 -39.21
N GLY A 398 13.78 -10.40 -38.61
CA GLY A 398 13.41 -10.05 -37.23
C GLY A 398 14.24 -8.92 -36.61
N THR A 399 14.19 -8.77 -35.29
CA THR A 399 14.98 -7.76 -34.56
C THR A 399 16.08 -8.43 -33.76
N VAL A 400 17.35 -8.05 -33.99
CA VAL A 400 18.52 -8.62 -33.31
C VAL A 400 19.08 -7.63 -32.28
N MET A 401 19.37 -8.10 -31.07
CA MET A 401 20.02 -7.29 -30.02
C MET A 401 21.54 -7.34 -30.19
N LYS A 402 22.20 -6.19 -30.05
CA LYS A 402 23.67 -6.08 -30.07
C LYS A 402 24.16 -5.26 -28.88
N VAL A 403 25.24 -5.72 -28.26
CA VAL A 403 25.91 -5.01 -27.17
C VAL A 403 27.06 -4.19 -27.76
N LYS A 404 27.21 -2.97 -27.25
CA LYS A 404 28.30 -2.07 -27.59
C LYS A 404 28.94 -1.57 -26.28
N GLU A 405 30.26 -1.47 -26.30
CA GLU A 405 31.03 -0.89 -25.20
C GLU A 405 31.02 0.65 -25.31
N GLY A 406 31.07 1.32 -24.16
CA GLY A 406 31.04 2.78 -24.07
C GLY A 406 29.64 3.38 -23.95
N GLU A 407 29.61 4.69 -23.75
CA GLU A 407 28.39 5.50 -23.73
C GLU A 407 27.77 5.52 -25.14
N PRO A 408 26.44 5.43 -25.27
CA PRO A 408 25.80 5.45 -26.59
C PRO A 408 26.00 6.82 -27.29
N GLU A 409 26.33 6.79 -28.58
CA GLU A 409 26.48 8.00 -29.41
C GLU A 409 25.18 8.81 -29.53
N GLN A 410 24.04 8.14 -29.41
CA GLN A 410 22.71 8.75 -29.42
C GLN A 410 22.09 8.64 -28.04
N SER A 411 21.82 9.78 -27.41
CA SER A 411 21.05 9.85 -26.17
C SER A 411 19.61 9.42 -26.40
N LEU A 412 18.94 8.93 -25.36
CA LEU A 412 17.50 8.75 -25.38
C LEU A 412 16.80 10.08 -25.71
N THR A 413 15.87 10.04 -26.66
CA THR A 413 15.16 11.23 -27.11
C THR A 413 13.93 11.47 -26.24
N TYR A 414 13.79 12.72 -25.80
CA TYR A 414 12.66 13.17 -24.99
C TYR A 414 11.80 14.13 -25.78
N ARG A 415 10.48 13.95 -25.68
CA ARG A 415 9.50 14.94 -26.10
C ARG A 415 8.91 15.57 -24.84
N GLU A 416 9.11 16.87 -24.68
CA GLU A 416 8.36 17.63 -23.69
C GLU A 416 6.91 17.76 -24.16
N VAL A 417 5.99 17.29 -23.33
CA VAL A 417 4.56 17.48 -23.50
C VAL A 417 4.04 18.04 -22.18
N ASP A 418 3.69 19.33 -22.22
CA ASP A 418 3.42 20.16 -21.05
C ASP A 418 4.62 20.17 -20.07
N GLU A 419 4.44 19.81 -18.79
CA GLU A 419 5.51 19.73 -17.78
C GLU A 419 6.14 18.32 -17.64
N SER A 420 5.88 17.41 -18.59
CA SER A 420 6.28 16.00 -18.48
C SER A 420 7.13 15.53 -19.67
N LEU A 421 8.06 14.63 -19.39
CA LEU A 421 8.94 14.02 -20.39
C LEU A 421 8.33 12.71 -20.91
N GLU A 422 8.13 12.61 -22.22
CA GLU A 422 7.72 11.39 -22.91
C GLU A 422 8.80 10.90 -23.87
N ARG A 423 8.69 9.64 -24.28
CA ARG A 423 9.59 9.06 -25.26
C ARG A 423 9.35 9.74 -26.61
N GLY A 424 10.43 10.20 -27.24
CA GLY A 424 10.39 10.90 -28.52
C GLY A 424 10.28 9.93 -29.69
N ASP A 425 9.09 9.38 -29.94
CA ASP A 425 8.86 8.37 -30.98
C ASP A 425 8.70 8.97 -32.40
N GLY A 426 8.81 10.30 -32.52
CA GLY A 426 8.35 11.07 -33.69
C GLY A 426 9.20 11.00 -34.97
N VAL A 427 10.29 10.23 -35.02
CA VAL A 427 11.08 10.02 -36.24
C VAL A 427 11.57 8.56 -36.30
N GLU A 428 10.63 7.61 -36.30
CA GLU A 428 10.94 6.20 -36.58
C GLU A 428 11.26 6.04 -38.09
N GLN A 429 12.52 6.29 -38.47
CA GLN A 429 13.01 5.77 -39.74
C GLN A 429 13.17 4.25 -39.61
N SER A 430 12.36 3.48 -40.35
CA SER A 430 12.58 2.04 -40.55
C SER A 430 14.04 1.80 -40.96
N GLY A 431 14.81 1.10 -40.12
CA GLY A 431 16.20 0.71 -40.42
C GLY A 431 17.28 1.21 -39.44
N ALA A 432 16.99 2.15 -38.53
CA ALA A 432 17.99 2.63 -37.56
C ALA A 432 18.09 1.72 -36.31
N ALA A 433 19.30 1.56 -35.78
CA ALA A 433 19.53 0.84 -34.52
C ALA A 433 18.93 1.61 -33.34
N ARG A 434 18.14 0.92 -32.50
CA ARG A 434 17.34 1.52 -31.41
C ARG A 434 18.00 1.24 -30.07
N LEU A 435 18.39 2.28 -29.32
CA LEU A 435 18.90 2.12 -27.95
C LEU A 435 17.78 1.60 -27.03
N ARG A 436 18.02 0.46 -26.36
CA ARG A 436 17.06 -0.18 -25.45
C ARG A 436 17.48 -0.11 -23.99
N LEU A 437 18.77 -0.32 -23.72
CA LEU A 437 19.28 -0.41 -22.35
C LEU A 437 20.70 0.12 -22.28
N MET A 438 21.00 0.92 -21.26
CA MET A 438 22.37 1.26 -20.87
C MET A 438 22.72 0.49 -19.59
N VAL A 439 24.00 0.14 -19.44
CA VAL A 439 24.51 -0.60 -18.30
C VAL A 439 25.77 0.06 -17.78
N LEU A 440 25.76 0.39 -16.48
CA LEU A 440 26.93 0.86 -15.75
C LEU A 440 27.48 -0.27 -14.88
N ALA A 441 28.69 -0.71 -15.15
CA ALA A 441 29.37 -1.78 -14.43
C ALA A 441 30.40 -1.22 -13.43
N SER A 442 30.17 -1.47 -12.14
CA SER A 442 31.07 -1.10 -11.03
C SER A 442 31.74 -2.34 -10.43
N ASP A 443 33.07 -2.36 -10.35
CA ASP A 443 33.84 -3.49 -9.83
C ASP A 443 33.56 -3.77 -8.34
N LYS A 444 33.22 -2.75 -7.56
CA LYS A 444 32.81 -2.86 -6.15
C LYS A 444 31.28 -2.90 -5.96
N GLY A 445 30.52 -2.90 -7.06
CA GLY A 445 29.06 -2.90 -7.06
C GLY A 445 28.44 -1.56 -6.65
N TRP A 446 27.15 -1.62 -6.30
CA TRP A 446 26.31 -0.43 -6.03
C TRP A 446 25.76 -0.40 -4.59
N PRO A 447 25.38 0.80 -4.06
CA PRO A 447 24.96 0.97 -2.67
C PRO A 447 23.92 -0.01 -2.15
N TYR A 448 22.90 -0.31 -2.95
CA TYR A 448 21.85 -1.26 -2.56
C TYR A 448 22.42 -2.67 -2.27
N SER A 449 23.45 -3.09 -3.01
CA SER A 449 24.07 -4.40 -2.85
C SER A 449 25.02 -4.50 -1.64
N TRP A 450 25.60 -3.38 -1.19
CA TRP A 450 26.48 -3.34 -0.01
C TRP A 450 25.74 -3.60 1.30
N ALA A 451 24.43 -3.37 1.31
CA ALA A 451 23.56 -3.69 2.45
C ALA A 451 23.11 -5.17 2.46
N GLY A 452 23.34 -5.93 1.37
CA GLY A 452 22.95 -7.32 1.19
C GLY A 452 24.12 -8.31 1.15
N ASN A 453 23.82 -9.60 0.90
CA ASN A 453 24.82 -10.68 0.88
C ASN A 453 25.47 -10.91 -0.50
N LYS A 454 24.96 -10.28 -1.56
CA LYS A 454 25.44 -10.47 -2.93
C LYS A 454 25.74 -9.11 -3.54
N LEU A 455 26.99 -8.92 -3.99
CA LEU A 455 27.39 -7.74 -4.73
C LEU A 455 26.75 -7.77 -6.11
N ILE A 456 26.21 -6.62 -6.52
CA ILE A 456 25.62 -6.43 -7.84
C ILE A 456 26.43 -5.36 -8.55
N HIS A 457 27.05 -5.76 -9.65
CA HIS A 457 27.98 -4.94 -10.41
C HIS A 457 27.29 -4.07 -11.46
N ASP A 458 26.20 -4.57 -12.03
CA ASP A 458 25.51 -3.93 -13.14
C ASP A 458 24.34 -3.06 -12.65
N CYS A 459 24.34 -1.80 -13.07
CA CYS A 459 23.22 -0.88 -12.93
C CYS A 459 22.53 -0.73 -14.30
N TYR A 460 21.30 -1.24 -14.38
CA TYR A 460 20.46 -1.19 -15.58
C TYR A 460 19.74 0.16 -15.68
N VAL A 461 19.96 0.86 -16.78
CA VAL A 461 19.39 2.18 -17.07
C VAL A 461 18.56 2.08 -18.34
N ASN A 462 17.25 1.92 -18.16
CA ASN A 462 16.28 2.02 -19.25
C ASN A 462 15.73 3.46 -19.36
N PHE A 463 14.78 3.66 -20.27
CA PHE A 463 14.14 4.96 -20.49
C PHE A 463 13.59 5.59 -19.20
N GLU A 464 12.87 4.82 -18.40
CA GLU A 464 12.25 5.30 -17.16
C GLU A 464 13.28 5.72 -16.11
N VAL A 465 14.40 4.98 -16.01
CA VAL A 465 15.51 5.33 -15.13
C VAL A 465 16.22 6.61 -15.58
N ASP A 466 16.51 6.77 -16.88
CA ASP A 466 17.13 8.00 -17.39
C ASP A 466 16.19 9.21 -17.26
N ARG A 467 14.88 9.02 -17.43
CA ARG A 467 13.89 10.08 -17.22
C ARG A 467 13.95 10.66 -15.80
N VAL A 468 14.11 9.82 -14.78
CA VAL A 468 14.27 10.29 -13.39
C VAL A 468 15.50 11.18 -13.27
N TRP A 469 16.60 10.81 -13.92
CA TRP A 469 17.80 11.65 -13.95
C TRP A 469 17.55 12.97 -14.67
N GLN A 470 16.90 12.99 -15.84
CA GLN A 470 16.61 14.24 -16.56
C GLN A 470 15.79 15.22 -15.69
N ILE A 471 14.81 14.71 -14.94
CA ILE A 471 14.00 15.53 -14.01
C ILE A 471 14.88 16.13 -12.91
N VAL A 472 15.72 15.33 -12.26
CA VAL A 472 16.63 15.81 -11.20
C VAL A 472 17.70 16.76 -11.76
N LYS A 473 18.21 16.50 -12.97
CA LYS A 473 19.18 17.35 -13.67
C LYS A 473 18.59 18.74 -13.95
N SER A 474 17.31 18.81 -14.33
CA SER A 474 16.60 20.08 -14.48
C SER A 474 16.55 20.87 -13.16
N ASP A 475 16.24 20.20 -12.04
CA ASP A 475 16.22 20.83 -10.71
C ASP A 475 17.60 21.36 -10.30
N LEU A 476 18.65 20.58 -10.56
CA LEU A 476 20.03 20.97 -10.27
C LEU A 476 20.46 22.16 -11.12
N THR A 477 20.08 22.19 -12.40
CA THR A 477 20.40 23.30 -13.31
C THR A 477 19.76 24.61 -12.84
N GLU A 478 18.50 24.54 -12.40
CA GLU A 478 17.80 25.67 -11.78
C GLU A 478 18.50 26.11 -10.48
N CYS A 479 18.87 25.16 -9.62
CA CYS A 479 19.57 25.41 -8.36
C CYS A 479 20.99 26.00 -8.53
N PHE A 480 21.67 25.70 -9.65
CA PHE A 480 23.03 26.14 -9.94
C PHE A 480 23.11 27.42 -10.78
N SER A 481 21.95 28.04 -11.08
CA SER A 481 21.88 29.27 -11.86
C SER A 481 22.39 30.48 -11.07
N PRO A 482 23.08 31.45 -11.71
CA PRO A 482 23.69 32.61 -11.03
C PRO A 482 22.69 33.64 -10.51
N HIS A 483 21.41 33.57 -10.92
CA HIS A 483 20.31 34.41 -10.43
C HIS A 483 19.24 33.54 -9.76
N PRO A 484 19.50 32.92 -8.60
CA PRO A 484 18.43 32.32 -7.84
C PRO A 484 17.48 33.46 -7.45
N GLY A 485 16.21 33.39 -7.86
CA GLY A 485 15.20 34.30 -7.31
C GLY A 485 15.30 34.28 -5.79
N ALA A 486 15.01 35.42 -5.13
CA ALA A 486 15.31 35.67 -3.70
C ALA A 486 14.73 34.66 -2.68
N TYR A 487 14.08 33.58 -3.13
CA TYR A 487 13.40 32.55 -2.35
C TYR A 487 13.53 31.12 -2.93
N PHE A 488 14.52 30.83 -3.80
CA PHE A 488 14.60 29.50 -4.43
C PHE A 488 15.19 28.43 -3.50
N GLU A 489 14.35 27.49 -3.03
CA GLU A 489 14.77 26.26 -2.33
C GLU A 489 15.00 25.11 -3.33
N PRO A 490 16.07 24.30 -3.18
CA PRO A 490 16.27 23.09 -3.99
C PRO A 490 15.05 22.15 -3.90
N LYS A 491 14.54 21.71 -5.06
CA LYS A 491 13.38 20.82 -5.11
C LYS A 491 13.69 19.48 -4.47
N ARG A 492 12.77 19.03 -3.62
CA ARG A 492 12.80 17.71 -2.97
C ARG A 492 11.82 16.81 -3.72
N ARG A 493 12.27 15.61 -4.10
CA ARG A 493 11.54 14.68 -4.96
C ARG A 493 11.22 13.38 -4.23
N VAL A 494 10.08 12.77 -4.56
CA VAL A 494 9.73 11.41 -4.11
C VAL A 494 9.54 10.50 -5.33
N LEU A 495 10.41 9.51 -5.48
CA LEU A 495 10.31 8.50 -6.53
C LEU A 495 9.36 7.37 -6.11
N ILE A 496 8.19 7.32 -6.73
CA ILE A 496 7.10 6.38 -6.45
C ILE A 496 7.01 5.39 -7.61
N GLY A 497 7.04 4.09 -7.31
CA GLY A 497 6.80 3.07 -8.33
C GLY A 497 6.73 1.67 -7.75
N THR A 498 6.34 0.70 -8.58
CA THR A 498 6.09 -0.69 -8.18
C THR A 498 7.26 -1.31 -7.39
N PRO A 499 7.01 -2.02 -6.28
CA PRO A 499 8.08 -2.69 -5.53
C PRO A 499 8.78 -3.77 -6.36
N GLY A 500 10.13 -3.75 -6.40
CA GLY A 500 10.92 -4.78 -7.10
C GLY A 500 11.31 -4.46 -8.54
N ILE A 501 10.91 -3.30 -9.09
CA ILE A 501 11.28 -2.88 -10.45
C ILE A 501 12.71 -2.35 -10.59
N GLY A 502 13.48 -2.35 -9.50
CA GLY A 502 14.86 -1.86 -9.51
C GLY A 502 15.01 -0.35 -9.31
N LYS A 503 14.10 0.33 -8.61
CA LYS A 503 14.26 1.79 -8.31
C LYS A 503 15.58 2.12 -7.63
N SER A 504 15.94 1.41 -6.55
CA SER A 504 17.20 1.63 -5.85
C SER A 504 18.41 1.16 -6.66
N MET A 505 18.28 0.00 -7.30
CA MET A 505 19.32 -0.66 -8.09
C MET A 505 19.68 0.07 -9.39
N GLY A 506 18.67 0.61 -10.06
CA GLY A 506 18.76 1.37 -11.31
C GLY A 506 18.78 2.86 -11.03
N ALA A 507 17.62 3.46 -10.73
CA ALA A 507 17.50 4.92 -10.56
C ALA A 507 18.33 5.51 -9.43
N GLY A 508 18.40 4.87 -8.26
CA GLY A 508 19.25 5.33 -7.15
C GLY A 508 20.73 5.29 -7.51
N SER A 509 21.21 4.15 -8.00
CA SER A 509 22.60 3.96 -8.44
C SER A 509 23.00 4.88 -9.59
N TYR A 510 22.15 5.00 -10.61
CA TYR A 510 22.40 5.87 -11.76
C TYR A 510 22.42 7.34 -11.35
N LEU A 511 21.49 7.76 -10.49
CA LEU A 511 21.49 9.11 -9.94
C LEU A 511 22.77 9.38 -9.12
N LEU A 512 23.23 8.43 -8.30
CA LEU A 512 24.50 8.57 -7.59
C LEU A 512 25.65 8.77 -8.56
N TYR A 513 25.77 7.92 -9.59
CA TYR A 513 26.80 8.05 -10.63
C TYR A 513 26.79 9.45 -11.25
N GLN A 514 25.62 9.92 -11.67
CA GLN A 514 25.44 11.23 -12.30
C GLN A 514 25.76 12.40 -11.37
N LEU A 515 25.38 12.33 -10.09
CA LEU A 515 25.68 13.36 -9.09
C LEU A 515 27.18 13.46 -8.77
N LEU A 516 27.90 12.34 -8.79
CA LEU A 516 29.35 12.34 -8.63
C LEU A 516 30.07 13.04 -9.80
N HIS A 517 29.48 13.00 -11.00
CA HIS A 517 30.00 13.70 -12.20
C HIS A 517 29.55 15.16 -12.32
N CYS A 518 28.67 15.64 -11.43
CA CYS A 518 28.35 17.07 -11.36
C CYS A 518 29.55 17.90 -10.87
N ASP A 519 29.51 19.21 -11.08
CA ASP A 519 30.52 20.14 -10.57
C ASP A 519 30.69 20.02 -9.04
N ALA A 520 31.92 19.74 -8.58
CA ALA A 520 32.24 19.53 -7.16
C ALA A 520 32.20 20.83 -6.33
N GLU A 521 32.39 21.99 -6.96
CA GLU A 521 32.28 23.30 -6.28
C GLU A 521 30.82 23.65 -5.97
N LYS A 522 29.90 23.20 -6.83
CA LYS A 522 28.46 23.43 -6.66
C LYS A 522 27.79 22.34 -5.82
N LEU A 523 28.32 21.11 -5.89
CA LEU A 523 27.81 19.94 -5.19
C LEU A 523 28.97 19.09 -4.68
N SER A 524 29.38 19.30 -3.43
CA SER A 524 30.61 18.69 -2.88
C SER A 524 30.37 17.33 -2.24
N VAL A 525 29.14 17.06 -1.77
CA VAL A 525 28.81 15.82 -1.04
C VAL A 525 27.56 15.15 -1.61
N VAL A 526 27.59 13.83 -1.75
CA VAL A 526 26.41 13.01 -2.05
C VAL A 526 26.24 11.97 -0.96
N VAL A 527 25.03 11.84 -0.42
CA VAL A 527 24.72 10.85 0.62
C VAL A 527 23.69 9.87 0.10
N TYR A 528 23.99 8.58 0.18
CA TYR A 528 23.08 7.50 -0.14
C TYR A 528 22.67 6.76 1.13
N VAL A 529 21.38 6.72 1.44
CA VAL A 529 20.83 6.07 2.63
C VAL A 529 20.01 4.86 2.22
N ILE A 530 20.23 3.73 2.89
CA ILE A 530 19.41 2.52 2.73
C ILE A 530 19.17 1.86 4.08
N GLY A 531 17.90 1.74 4.47
CA GLY A 531 17.53 1.18 5.77
C GLY A 531 18.10 2.01 6.92
N ARG A 532 19.08 1.46 7.65
CA ARG A 532 19.76 2.15 8.78
C ARG A 532 21.19 2.59 8.45
N GLN A 533 21.67 2.30 7.24
CA GLN A 533 23.03 2.57 6.81
C GLN A 533 23.05 3.79 5.90
N ALA A 534 24.11 4.57 6.00
CA ALA A 534 24.36 5.70 5.11
C ALA A 534 25.77 5.63 4.53
N PHE A 535 25.89 6.00 3.27
CA PHE A 535 27.14 6.04 2.51
C PHE A 535 27.34 7.48 2.05
N LEU A 536 28.37 8.12 2.58
CA LEU A 536 28.72 9.49 2.23
C LEU A 536 29.85 9.48 1.22
N PHE A 537 29.65 10.16 0.11
CA PHE A 537 30.63 10.37 -0.94
C PHE A 537 31.08 11.83 -0.90
N ASP A 538 32.35 12.03 -0.53
CA ASP A 538 33.00 13.33 -0.57
C ASP A 538 33.74 13.47 -1.90
N LYS A 539 33.26 14.38 -2.75
CA LYS A 539 33.80 14.64 -4.07
C LYS A 539 35.06 15.51 -4.06
N THR A 540 35.37 16.14 -2.93
CA THR A 540 36.59 16.95 -2.77
C THR A 540 37.78 16.09 -2.38
N THR A 541 37.55 15.10 -1.52
CA THR A 541 38.60 14.17 -1.07
C THR A 541 38.59 12.84 -1.82
N HIS A 542 37.61 12.60 -2.69
CA HIS A 542 37.38 11.34 -3.40
C HIS A 542 37.28 10.15 -2.43
N THR A 543 36.54 10.34 -1.33
CA THR A 543 36.38 9.31 -0.30
C THR A 543 34.93 8.88 -0.13
N MET A 544 34.74 7.60 0.24
CA MET A 544 33.46 7.08 0.66
C MET A 544 33.53 6.62 2.11
N ILE A 545 32.59 7.11 2.92
CA ILE A 545 32.47 6.82 4.35
C ILE A 545 31.16 6.09 4.62
N ARG A 546 31.23 4.95 5.29
CA ARG A 546 30.06 4.17 5.72
C ARG A 546 29.70 4.47 7.18
N TYR A 547 28.45 4.85 7.40
CA TYR A 547 27.83 5.00 8.71
C TYR A 547 26.88 3.84 8.98
N MET A 548 27.03 3.19 10.14
CA MET A 548 26.20 2.07 10.56
C MET A 548 24.90 2.50 11.29
N GLU A 549 24.85 3.76 11.74
CA GLU A 549 23.68 4.37 12.37
C GLU A 549 23.39 5.76 11.79
N LEU A 550 22.09 6.06 11.61
CA LEU A 550 21.64 7.34 11.04
C LEU A 550 21.94 8.54 11.95
N SER A 551 21.93 8.37 13.28
CA SER A 551 22.22 9.44 14.25
C SER A 551 23.62 10.03 14.05
N ALA A 552 24.64 9.18 13.89
CA ALA A 552 26.01 9.61 13.63
C ALA A 552 26.13 10.43 12.33
N MET A 553 25.37 10.04 11.31
CA MET A 553 25.32 10.77 10.04
C MET A 553 24.53 12.08 10.17
N GLU A 554 23.41 12.12 10.90
CA GLU A 554 22.62 13.34 11.14
C GLU A 554 23.46 14.43 11.79
N HIS A 555 24.27 14.08 12.80
CA HIS A 555 25.22 15.01 13.41
C HIS A 555 26.25 15.54 12.42
N PHE A 556 26.79 14.66 11.56
CA PHE A 556 27.73 15.05 10.53
C PHE A 556 27.10 15.97 9.48
N LEU A 557 25.88 15.68 9.01
CA LEU A 557 25.15 16.52 8.06
C LEU A 557 24.87 17.91 8.61
N ALA A 558 24.44 17.99 9.88
CA ALA A 558 24.24 19.27 10.55
C ALA A 558 25.54 20.09 10.63
N PHE A 559 26.65 19.43 10.96
CA PHE A 559 27.97 20.07 11.00
C PHE A 559 28.41 20.58 9.62
N VAL A 560 28.33 19.75 8.58
CA VAL A 560 28.77 20.09 7.23
C VAL A 560 27.89 21.17 6.61
N SER A 561 26.57 21.09 6.82
CA SER A 561 25.64 22.15 6.41
C SER A 561 25.89 23.47 7.11
N SER A 562 26.22 23.48 8.41
CA SER A 562 26.54 24.72 9.15
C SER A 562 27.76 25.46 8.61
N ARG A 563 28.61 24.76 7.85
CA ARG A 563 29.79 25.31 7.17
C ARG A 563 29.52 25.74 5.72
N GLY A 564 28.26 25.73 5.29
CA GLY A 564 27.85 26.15 3.94
C GLY A 564 28.16 25.14 2.84
N VAL A 565 28.48 23.90 3.19
CA VAL A 565 28.73 22.84 2.19
C VAL A 565 27.39 22.39 1.59
N LYS A 566 27.34 22.35 0.26
CA LYS A 566 26.17 21.90 -0.51
C LYS A 566 26.28 20.43 -0.86
N GLY A 567 25.15 19.75 -0.91
CA GLY A 567 25.09 18.34 -1.25
C GLY A 567 23.71 17.85 -1.66
N TYR A 568 23.64 16.56 -1.98
CA TYR A 568 22.43 15.88 -2.40
C TYR A 568 22.23 14.58 -1.60
N ILE A 569 20.98 14.27 -1.25
CA ILE A 569 20.62 13.04 -0.52
C ILE A 569 19.77 12.13 -1.39
N ILE A 570 20.15 10.87 -1.50
CA ILE A 570 19.31 9.78 -2.02
C ILE A 570 18.91 8.92 -0.82
N TYR A 571 17.61 8.82 -0.54
CA TYR A 571 17.10 8.10 0.62
C TYR A 571 16.19 6.96 0.19
N ASP A 572 16.66 5.73 0.35
CA ASP A 572 15.93 4.51 0.03
C ASP A 572 15.17 3.97 1.26
N VAL A 573 13.84 4.07 1.20
CA VAL A 573 12.93 3.60 2.24
C VAL A 573 12.80 2.08 2.16
N ALA A 574 13.54 1.37 3.02
CA ALA A 574 13.45 -0.08 3.13
C ALA A 574 12.06 -0.57 3.58
N LYS A 575 11.72 -1.83 3.30
CA LYS A 575 10.44 -2.46 3.69
C LYS A 575 10.33 -2.52 5.23
N GLY A 576 9.46 -1.70 5.82
CA GLY A 576 9.34 -1.51 7.28
C GLY A 576 10.23 -0.39 7.86
N GLY A 577 10.84 0.41 7.00
CA GLY A 577 11.73 1.52 7.37
C GLY A 577 10.99 2.72 7.95
N ARG A 578 11.69 3.50 8.78
CA ARG A 578 11.24 4.77 9.35
C ARG A 578 11.31 5.84 8.25
N ASN A 579 10.25 6.62 8.09
CA ASN A 579 10.25 7.79 7.21
C ASN A 579 11.45 8.69 7.54
N PRO A 580 12.07 9.35 6.54
CA PRO A 580 13.11 10.33 6.83
C PRO A 580 12.57 11.36 7.83
N SER A 581 13.37 11.67 8.85
CA SER A 581 12.99 12.67 9.86
C SER A 581 12.65 13.99 9.20
N VAL A 582 11.69 14.74 9.75
CA VAL A 582 11.35 16.10 9.27
C VAL A 582 12.57 17.04 9.39
N PHE A 583 13.56 16.70 10.22
CA PHE A 583 14.80 17.45 10.42
C PHE A 583 16.01 16.89 9.63
N PHE A 584 15.80 15.84 8.83
CA PHE A 584 16.88 15.08 8.20
C PHE A 584 17.62 15.84 7.08
N VAL A 585 16.96 16.83 6.45
CA VAL A 585 17.47 17.48 5.23
C VAL A 585 17.80 18.93 5.52
N PRO A 586 19.07 19.34 5.34
CA PRO A 586 19.43 20.75 5.32
C PRO A 586 18.60 21.54 4.30
N SER A 587 18.18 22.76 4.64
CA SER A 587 17.30 23.55 3.77
C SER A 587 17.87 23.79 2.37
N GLU A 588 19.21 23.88 2.26
CA GLU A 588 19.94 24.15 1.01
C GLU A 588 20.33 22.88 0.22
N TRP A 589 19.87 21.69 0.62
CA TRP A 589 20.21 20.42 -0.03
C TRP A 589 19.03 19.86 -0.82
N GLY A 590 19.33 19.33 -2.02
CA GLY A 590 18.39 18.53 -2.80
C GLY A 590 18.23 17.13 -2.21
N MET A 591 17.06 16.51 -2.42
CA MET A 591 16.81 15.15 -1.95
C MET A 591 15.90 14.37 -2.89
N LEU A 592 16.25 13.11 -3.16
CA LEU A 592 15.36 12.11 -3.76
C LEU A 592 15.02 11.02 -2.72
N VAL A 593 13.76 10.89 -2.36
CA VAL A 593 13.26 9.75 -1.57
C VAL A 593 12.79 8.65 -2.50
N VAL A 594 13.44 7.49 -2.47
CA VAL A 594 13.04 6.28 -3.20
C VAL A 594 12.15 5.45 -2.29
N THR A 595 10.89 5.23 -2.68
CA THR A 595 9.93 4.55 -1.80
C THR A 595 8.97 3.63 -2.56
N SER A 596 8.42 2.65 -1.84
CA SER A 596 7.27 1.90 -2.33
C SER A 596 6.03 2.80 -2.38
N PRO A 597 5.00 2.48 -3.17
CA PRO A 597 3.84 3.35 -3.35
C PRO A 597 2.91 3.42 -2.13
N ASN A 598 3.29 2.84 -0.99
CA ASN A 598 2.56 2.97 0.26
C ASN A 598 2.64 4.42 0.77
N VAL A 599 1.51 5.12 0.70
CA VAL A 599 1.33 6.51 1.13
C VAL A 599 1.83 6.77 2.55
N ASN A 600 1.65 5.83 3.48
CA ASN A 600 2.12 5.97 4.87
C ASN A 600 3.65 6.13 4.98
N ASN A 601 4.40 5.72 3.96
CA ASN A 601 5.86 5.80 3.96
C ASN A 601 6.40 7.19 3.58
N PHE A 602 5.58 8.08 3.03
CA PHE A 602 6.12 9.35 2.51
C PHE A 602 5.16 10.54 2.58
N GLU A 603 3.84 10.36 2.70
CA GLU A 603 2.90 11.49 2.59
C GLU A 603 3.08 12.54 3.69
N ASP A 604 3.30 12.11 4.94
CA ASP A 604 3.59 13.06 6.01
C ASP A 604 4.83 13.88 5.68
N TRP A 605 5.93 13.22 5.31
CA TRP A 605 7.17 13.90 4.95
C TRP A 605 7.01 14.80 3.72
N ARG A 606 6.29 14.32 2.69
CA ARG A 606 6.01 15.04 1.45
C ARG A 606 5.26 16.33 1.72
N LYS A 607 4.20 16.29 2.53
CA LYS A 607 3.41 17.47 2.92
C LYS A 607 4.24 18.47 3.70
N HIS A 608 5.05 17.99 4.65
CA HIS A 608 5.89 18.87 5.48
C HIS A 608 7.03 19.54 4.69
N LYS A 609 7.57 18.88 3.65
CA LYS A 609 8.74 19.36 2.90
C LYS A 609 8.44 19.90 1.50
N GLY A 610 7.16 19.96 1.12
CA GLY A 610 6.73 20.39 -0.21
C GLY A 610 7.29 19.52 -1.34
N ALA A 611 7.46 18.22 -1.09
CA ALA A 611 8.15 17.35 -2.03
C ALA A 611 7.26 16.99 -3.24
N VAL A 612 7.86 17.02 -4.44
CA VAL A 612 7.18 16.77 -5.71
C VAL A 612 7.36 15.29 -6.10
N PRO A 613 6.28 14.54 -6.39
CA PRO A 613 6.38 13.14 -6.77
C PRO A 613 6.96 12.97 -8.19
N ILE A 614 7.65 11.86 -8.40
CA ILE A 614 8.04 11.32 -9.71
C ILE A 614 7.48 9.91 -9.78
N VAL A 615 6.64 9.60 -10.76
CA VAL A 615 6.05 8.26 -10.90
C VAL A 615 6.86 7.47 -11.92
N ILE A 616 7.42 6.34 -11.51
CA ILE A 616 8.22 5.48 -12.40
C ILE A 616 7.44 4.21 -12.77
N ASN A 617 7.32 3.98 -14.08
CA ASN A 617 6.69 2.78 -14.65
C ASN A 617 7.59 1.54 -14.46
N CYS A 618 6.98 0.37 -14.57
CA CYS A 618 7.74 -0.86 -14.77
C CYS A 618 8.49 -0.82 -16.13
N PRO A 619 9.61 -1.54 -16.28
CA PRO A 619 10.28 -1.69 -17.57
C PRO A 619 9.34 -2.28 -18.63
N GLU A 620 9.53 -1.87 -19.88
CA GLU A 620 8.82 -2.45 -21.03
C GLU A 620 9.37 -3.84 -21.38
N GLU A 621 8.61 -4.62 -22.14
CA GLU A 621 9.02 -5.96 -22.59
C GLU A 621 10.41 -5.94 -23.26
N MET A 622 10.64 -4.98 -24.16
CA MET A 622 11.92 -4.86 -24.86
C MET A 622 13.06 -4.42 -23.94
N ASP A 623 12.78 -3.66 -22.87
CA ASP A 623 13.78 -3.33 -21.85
C ASP A 623 14.20 -4.60 -21.10
N VAL A 624 13.22 -5.44 -20.69
CA VAL A 624 13.48 -6.71 -20.00
C VAL A 624 14.22 -7.68 -20.94
N LYS A 625 13.86 -7.72 -22.22
CA LYS A 625 14.56 -8.53 -23.23
C LYS A 625 16.02 -8.12 -23.37
N ALA A 626 16.30 -6.81 -23.41
CA ALA A 626 17.65 -6.29 -23.42
C ALA A 626 18.42 -6.65 -22.12
N MET A 627 17.77 -6.62 -20.95
CA MET A 627 18.38 -7.08 -19.69
C MET A 627 18.72 -8.58 -19.74
N CYS A 628 17.81 -9.42 -20.24
CA CYS A 628 18.07 -10.86 -20.42
C CYS A 628 19.26 -11.11 -21.34
N PHE A 629 19.30 -10.38 -22.46
CA PHE A 629 20.39 -10.46 -23.42
C PHE A 629 21.74 -10.13 -22.78
N TRP A 630 21.81 -9.01 -22.04
CA TRP A 630 23.00 -8.61 -21.29
C TRP A 630 23.41 -9.64 -20.24
N MET A 631 22.48 -10.12 -19.41
CA MET A 631 22.78 -11.07 -18.32
C MET A 631 23.36 -12.40 -18.81
N LYS A 632 23.05 -12.79 -20.05
CA LYS A 632 23.46 -14.06 -20.66
C LYS A 632 24.54 -13.90 -21.72
N GLN A 633 25.12 -12.71 -21.84
CA GLN A 633 26.19 -12.49 -22.81
C GLN A 633 27.50 -13.13 -22.34
N ILE A 634 28.24 -13.70 -23.28
CA ILE A 634 29.62 -14.19 -23.08
C ILE A 634 30.51 -13.43 -24.06
N GLN A 635 31.80 -13.24 -23.72
CA GLN A 635 32.80 -12.77 -24.68
C GLN A 635 33.46 -14.00 -25.33
N PRO A 636 33.05 -14.39 -26.55
CA PRO A 636 33.62 -15.55 -27.20
C PRO A 636 35.11 -15.32 -27.51
N THR A 637 35.95 -16.30 -27.21
CA THR A 637 37.42 -16.19 -27.38
C THR A 637 37.97 -17.47 -28.02
N GLY A 638 38.84 -17.31 -29.03
CA GLY A 638 39.56 -18.43 -29.67
C GLY A 638 38.86 -19.03 -30.90
N GLU A 639 39.32 -20.20 -31.34
CA GLU A 639 38.87 -20.88 -32.57
C GLU A 639 37.41 -21.38 -32.52
N GLN A 640 36.80 -21.46 -31.34
CA GLN A 640 35.40 -21.90 -31.12
C GLN A 640 34.40 -20.74 -30.96
N ALA A 641 34.79 -19.51 -31.36
CA ALA A 641 33.95 -18.33 -31.16
C ALA A 641 32.57 -18.42 -31.83
N GLU A 642 32.48 -19.00 -33.03
CA GLU A 642 31.20 -19.19 -33.75
C GLU A 642 30.29 -20.21 -33.04
N GLU A 643 30.83 -21.33 -32.56
CA GLU A 643 30.07 -22.35 -31.84
C GLU A 643 29.54 -21.81 -30.50
N GLN A 644 30.37 -21.03 -29.78
CA GLN A 644 29.97 -20.34 -28.54
C GLN A 644 28.87 -19.30 -28.78
N LEU A 645 28.92 -18.57 -29.91
CA LEU A 645 27.89 -17.60 -30.29
C LEU A 645 26.55 -18.27 -30.60
N GLU A 646 26.56 -19.41 -31.31
CA GLU A 646 25.34 -20.19 -31.60
C GLU A 646 24.73 -20.78 -30.32
N GLU A 647 25.54 -21.37 -29.45
CA GLU A 647 25.09 -21.92 -28.16
C GLU A 647 24.50 -20.82 -27.28
N GLN A 648 25.19 -19.67 -27.18
CA GLN A 648 24.71 -18.50 -26.46
C GLN A 648 23.38 -17.99 -27.03
N ALA A 649 23.22 -17.91 -28.36
CA ALA A 649 21.96 -17.47 -28.98
C ALA A 649 20.80 -18.40 -28.60
N ARG A 650 21.02 -19.73 -28.57
CA ARG A 650 20.03 -20.71 -28.11
C ARG A 650 19.71 -20.55 -26.63
N GLU A 651 20.72 -20.40 -25.77
CA GLU A 651 20.52 -20.18 -24.33
C GLU A 651 19.79 -18.87 -24.04
N GLN A 652 20.13 -17.79 -24.74
CA GLN A 652 19.48 -16.49 -24.63
C GLN A 652 18.01 -16.57 -25.04
N ALA A 653 17.70 -17.28 -26.13
CA ALA A 653 16.32 -17.49 -26.58
C ALA A 653 15.51 -18.28 -25.54
N GLN A 654 16.04 -19.38 -25.00
CA GLN A 654 15.39 -20.17 -23.96
C GLN A 654 15.22 -19.39 -22.65
N TYR A 655 16.23 -18.61 -22.27
CA TYR A 655 16.16 -17.78 -21.08
C TYR A 655 15.11 -16.66 -21.24
N TRP A 656 15.06 -16.02 -22.41
CA TRP A 656 14.03 -15.03 -22.74
C TRP A 656 12.63 -15.65 -22.68
N GLU A 657 12.40 -16.79 -23.32
CA GLU A 657 11.11 -17.50 -23.30
C GLU A 657 10.64 -17.76 -21.85
N THR A 658 11.56 -18.20 -20.99
CA THR A 658 11.29 -18.41 -19.56
C THR A 658 10.93 -17.11 -18.84
N VAL A 659 11.63 -16.01 -19.12
CA VAL A 659 11.39 -14.71 -18.47
C VAL A 659 10.09 -14.07 -18.98
N GLU A 660 9.82 -14.17 -20.28
CA GLU A 660 8.59 -13.70 -20.92
C GLU A 660 7.37 -14.41 -20.32
N GLU A 661 7.46 -15.73 -20.11
CA GLU A 661 6.41 -16.49 -19.42
C GLU A 661 6.18 -15.95 -18.00
N ARG A 662 7.24 -15.78 -17.22
CA ARG A 662 7.12 -15.25 -15.85
C ARG A 662 6.52 -13.85 -15.85
N MET A 663 6.93 -13.01 -16.79
CA MET A 663 6.43 -11.64 -16.93
C MET A 663 4.91 -11.62 -17.20
N ASN A 664 4.40 -12.56 -17.99
CA ASN A 664 2.96 -12.72 -18.22
C ASN A 664 2.18 -13.07 -16.93
N GLU A 665 2.81 -13.81 -16.01
CA GLU A 665 2.21 -14.25 -14.75
C GLU A 665 2.35 -13.24 -13.60
N VAL A 666 3.54 -12.66 -13.40
CA VAL A 666 3.87 -11.80 -12.25
C VAL A 666 4.19 -10.35 -12.61
N GLY A 667 4.16 -10.00 -13.90
CA GLY A 667 4.42 -8.66 -14.40
C GLY A 667 5.90 -8.40 -14.67
N PRO A 668 6.24 -7.28 -15.34
CA PRO A 668 7.62 -6.87 -15.62
C PRO A 668 8.33 -6.35 -14.36
N ILE A 669 8.47 -7.21 -13.36
CA ILE A 669 9.14 -6.93 -12.08
C ILE A 669 10.46 -7.71 -12.06
N PRO A 670 11.60 -7.10 -12.45
CA PRO A 670 12.94 -7.71 -12.43
C PRO A 670 13.23 -8.63 -11.24
N ARG A 671 12.90 -8.19 -10.01
CA ARG A 671 13.11 -9.00 -8.79
C ARG A 671 12.36 -10.34 -8.83
N CYS A 672 11.18 -10.37 -9.44
CA CYS A 672 10.32 -11.56 -9.50
C CYS A 672 10.58 -12.40 -10.76
N ILE A 673 10.93 -11.81 -11.89
CA ILE A 673 11.04 -12.57 -13.16
C ILE A 673 12.43 -13.22 -13.36
N PHE A 674 13.50 -12.60 -12.85
CA PHE A 674 14.85 -13.15 -13.02
C PHE A 674 15.22 -14.24 -12.01
N ASP A 675 14.55 -14.28 -10.86
CA ASP A 675 14.80 -15.25 -9.79
C ASP A 675 13.62 -16.24 -9.66
N VAL A 676 13.93 -17.55 -9.72
CA VAL A 676 12.91 -18.62 -9.72
C VAL A 676 12.15 -18.71 -8.39
N LEU A 677 12.83 -18.46 -7.27
CA LEU A 677 12.23 -18.53 -5.95
C LEU A 677 11.31 -17.33 -5.72
N GLU A 678 11.77 -16.12 -6.03
CA GLU A 678 10.97 -14.90 -5.96
C GLU A 678 9.77 -14.95 -6.89
N TYR A 679 9.93 -15.50 -8.11
CA TYR A 679 8.83 -15.79 -9.04
C TYR A 679 7.74 -16.62 -8.36
N ARG A 680 8.11 -17.79 -7.80
CA ARG A 680 7.15 -18.71 -7.15
C ARG A 680 6.48 -18.09 -5.93
N ILE A 681 7.23 -17.36 -5.12
CA ILE A 681 6.70 -16.64 -3.95
C ILE A 681 5.66 -15.62 -4.41
N HIS A 682 5.98 -14.81 -5.42
CA HIS A 682 5.07 -13.78 -5.91
C HIS A 682 3.84 -14.37 -6.59
N LEU A 683 3.99 -15.42 -7.39
CA LEU A 683 2.88 -16.15 -8.03
C LEU A 683 1.90 -16.72 -6.98
N THR A 684 2.43 -17.40 -5.96
CA THR A 684 1.63 -17.91 -4.84
C THR A 684 0.93 -16.77 -4.11
N ALA A 685 1.61 -15.64 -3.96
CA ALA A 685 1.08 -14.45 -3.32
C ALA A 685 -0.06 -13.81 -4.14
N ILE A 686 0.03 -13.79 -5.48
CA ILE A 686 -1.05 -13.40 -6.39
C ILE A 686 -2.25 -14.32 -6.19
N ASP A 687 -2.08 -15.62 -6.37
CA ASP A 687 -3.17 -16.59 -6.31
C ASP A 687 -3.88 -16.57 -4.95
N THR A 688 -3.10 -16.47 -3.85
CA THR A 688 -3.65 -16.34 -2.50
C THR A 688 -4.47 -15.05 -2.35
N THR A 689 -3.97 -13.94 -2.87
CA THR A 689 -4.65 -12.64 -2.76
C THR A 689 -5.94 -12.65 -3.57
N VAL A 690 -5.91 -13.17 -4.81
CA VAL A 690 -7.11 -13.31 -5.66
C VAL A 690 -8.16 -14.20 -4.99
N LYS A 691 -7.76 -15.33 -4.39
CA LYS A 691 -8.70 -16.22 -3.67
C LYS A 691 -9.39 -15.53 -2.49
N ASN A 692 -8.73 -14.57 -1.85
CA ASN A 692 -9.25 -13.82 -0.70
C ASN A 692 -10.16 -12.65 -1.09
N ILE A 693 -10.30 -12.35 -2.40
CA ILE A 693 -11.29 -11.38 -2.87
C ILE A 693 -12.70 -11.95 -2.61
N ASN A 694 -13.54 -11.12 -1.98
CA ASN A 694 -14.93 -11.39 -1.63
C ASN A 694 -15.79 -10.14 -1.93
N ALA A 695 -17.11 -10.22 -1.74
CA ALA A 695 -18.02 -9.12 -2.06
C ALA A 695 -17.78 -7.82 -1.26
N THR A 696 -17.21 -7.90 -0.05
CA THR A 696 -17.00 -6.72 0.82
C THR A 696 -15.69 -5.99 0.52
N ASN A 697 -14.70 -6.66 -0.06
CA ASN A 697 -13.40 -6.08 -0.42
C ASN A 697 -13.15 -5.98 -1.93
N ALA A 698 -14.11 -6.42 -2.76
CA ALA A 698 -13.99 -6.38 -4.22
C ALA A 698 -13.65 -4.99 -4.74
N THR A 699 -14.23 -3.93 -4.18
CA THR A 699 -13.94 -2.53 -4.54
C THR A 699 -12.51 -2.12 -4.23
N ASP A 700 -11.91 -2.66 -3.16
CA ASP A 700 -10.56 -2.31 -2.72
C ASP A 700 -9.53 -2.83 -3.72
N TYR A 701 -9.57 -4.13 -4.05
CA TYR A 701 -8.65 -4.76 -5.01
C TYR A 701 -8.78 -4.23 -6.44
N MET A 702 -9.80 -3.42 -6.68
CA MET A 702 -10.17 -2.82 -7.95
C MET A 702 -9.80 -1.34 -8.04
N GLY A 703 -8.97 -0.82 -7.11
CA GLY A 703 -8.29 0.49 -7.20
C GLY A 703 -7.44 0.70 -8.46
N VAL A 704 -7.59 -0.17 -9.45
CA VAL A 704 -7.33 -0.03 -10.87
C VAL A 704 -8.12 1.18 -11.40
N GLY A 705 -7.55 2.38 -11.22
CA GLY A 705 -8.18 3.65 -11.60
C GLY A 705 -8.25 4.74 -10.51
N SER A 706 -7.99 4.48 -9.23
CA SER A 706 -7.92 5.59 -8.28
C SER A 706 -6.62 6.38 -8.47
N ASP A 707 -6.72 7.72 -8.47
CA ASP A 707 -5.58 8.65 -8.34
C ASP A 707 -4.95 8.59 -6.94
N GLU A 708 -5.71 8.07 -5.97
CA GLU A 708 -5.23 7.65 -4.67
C GLU A 708 -4.36 6.39 -4.80
N ILE A 709 -3.05 6.60 -4.88
CA ILE A 709 -2.03 5.55 -4.82
C ILE A 709 -2.17 4.84 -3.45
N TRP A 710 -2.69 3.62 -3.45
CA TRP A 710 -2.60 2.68 -2.31
C TRP A 710 -3.21 3.13 -0.97
N ILE A 711 -4.49 3.50 -0.95
CA ILE A 711 -5.20 3.90 0.29
C ILE A 711 -6.05 2.77 0.90
N ALA A 712 -6.48 1.77 0.12
CA ALA A 712 -7.36 0.73 0.67
C ALA A 712 -6.60 -0.33 1.47
N LYS A 713 -7.03 -0.52 2.74
CA LYS A 713 -6.51 -1.45 3.75
C LYS A 713 -6.43 -2.92 3.28
N GLY A 714 -7.05 -3.24 2.13
CA GLY A 714 -7.04 -4.54 1.47
C GLY A 714 -6.17 -4.67 0.21
N VAL A 715 -5.74 -3.61 -0.46
CA VAL A 715 -5.02 -3.72 -1.75
C VAL A 715 -3.58 -4.17 -1.52
N SER A 716 -3.16 -5.23 -2.22
CA SER A 716 -1.83 -5.78 -2.07
C SER A 716 -0.96 -5.58 -3.31
N HIS A 717 0.31 -5.20 -3.11
CA HIS A 717 1.37 -5.06 -4.16
C HIS A 717 1.63 -6.36 -4.88
N LYS A 718 1.07 -7.43 -4.32
CA LYS A 718 1.06 -8.75 -4.90
C LYS A 718 0.31 -8.75 -6.23
N ILE A 719 -0.80 -8.03 -6.36
CA ILE A 719 -1.65 -8.12 -7.57
C ILE A 719 -1.78 -6.81 -8.36
N VAL A 720 -1.21 -5.70 -7.87
CA VAL A 720 -1.22 -4.41 -8.56
C VAL A 720 0.19 -3.83 -8.76
N LYS A 721 0.39 -3.15 -9.90
CA LYS A 721 1.53 -2.28 -10.22
C LYS A 721 1.08 -0.83 -10.34
N VAL A 722 2.03 0.09 -10.20
CA VAL A 722 1.81 1.52 -10.47
C VAL A 722 2.09 1.80 -11.94
N VAL A 723 1.18 2.53 -12.57
CA VAL A 723 1.31 3.07 -13.92
C VAL A 723 1.22 4.58 -13.88
N ARG A 724 2.04 5.24 -14.69
CA ARG A 724 2.11 6.68 -14.86
C ARG A 724 1.09 7.10 -15.91
N VAL A 725 0.26 8.08 -15.56
CA VAL A 725 -0.76 8.64 -16.45
C VAL A 725 -0.87 10.15 -16.22
N ARG A 726 -1.56 10.85 -17.12
CA ARG A 726 -1.87 12.28 -16.97
C ARG A 726 -3.33 12.46 -16.57
N ASN A 727 -3.58 13.27 -15.54
CA ASN A 727 -4.95 13.63 -15.16
C ASN A 727 -5.50 14.77 -16.05
N GLU A 728 -6.74 15.20 -15.78
CA GLU A 728 -7.42 16.28 -16.53
C GLU A 728 -6.64 17.60 -16.55
N ASN A 729 -5.89 17.88 -15.49
CA ASN A 729 -5.05 19.06 -15.36
C ASN A 729 -3.69 18.90 -16.06
N ARG A 730 -3.49 17.81 -16.82
CA ARG A 730 -2.25 17.44 -17.50
C ARG A 730 -1.06 17.23 -16.56
N VAL A 731 -1.33 16.95 -15.28
CA VAL A 731 -0.32 16.64 -14.27
C VAL A 731 -0.08 15.14 -14.24
N GLU A 732 1.20 14.75 -14.15
CA GLU A 732 1.61 13.36 -14.00
C GLU A 732 1.18 12.82 -12.63
N VAL A 733 0.44 11.70 -12.64
CA VAL A 733 -0.08 11.03 -11.46
C VAL A 733 0.11 9.52 -11.58
N GLY A 734 0.14 8.83 -10.44
CA GLY A 734 0.29 7.39 -10.37
C GLY A 734 -1.07 6.72 -10.19
N TYR A 735 -1.34 5.71 -11.00
CA TYR A 735 -2.56 4.90 -10.96
C TYR A 735 -2.20 3.46 -10.67
N ASN A 736 -3.10 2.72 -10.01
CA ASN A 736 -2.90 1.28 -9.90
C ASN A 736 -3.39 0.59 -11.18
N ALA A 737 -2.71 -0.47 -11.58
CA ALA A 737 -3.12 -1.39 -12.63
C ALA A 737 -2.84 -2.82 -12.18
N PRO A 738 -3.50 -3.85 -12.74
CA PRO A 738 -3.11 -5.24 -12.50
C PRO A 738 -1.62 -5.45 -12.75
N VAL A 739 -0.98 -6.23 -11.88
CA VAL A 739 0.48 -6.45 -11.95
C VAL A 739 0.89 -7.13 -13.27
N SER A 740 0.03 -8.00 -13.80
CA SER A 740 0.23 -8.79 -15.00
C SER A 740 -1.10 -9.08 -15.70
N HIS A 741 -1.03 -9.55 -16.95
CA HIS A 741 -2.22 -9.98 -17.69
C HIS A 741 -2.89 -11.20 -17.04
N SER A 742 -2.11 -12.19 -16.58
CA SER A 742 -2.66 -13.34 -15.85
C SER A 742 -3.38 -12.91 -14.57
N ALA A 743 -2.80 -11.98 -13.79
CA ALA A 743 -3.45 -11.46 -12.59
C ALA A 743 -4.78 -10.76 -12.92
N ARG A 744 -4.82 -9.95 -13.98
CA ARG A 744 -6.04 -9.29 -14.48
C ARG A 744 -7.15 -10.28 -14.80
N VAL A 745 -6.84 -11.33 -15.55
CA VAL A 745 -7.80 -12.39 -15.91
C VAL A 745 -8.30 -13.12 -14.67
N LYS A 746 -7.39 -13.50 -13.74
CA LYS A 746 -7.73 -14.17 -12.49
C LYS A 746 -8.63 -13.30 -11.58
N ILE A 747 -8.35 -12.01 -11.47
CA ILE A 747 -9.18 -11.05 -10.70
C ILE A 747 -10.57 -10.93 -11.34
N THR A 748 -10.64 -10.71 -12.66
CA THR A 748 -11.89 -10.57 -13.40
C THR A 748 -12.77 -11.79 -13.22
N GLN A 749 -12.21 -12.99 -13.42
CA GLN A 749 -12.91 -14.26 -13.25
C GLN A 749 -13.45 -14.43 -11.81
N ARG A 750 -12.64 -14.08 -10.79
CA ARG A 750 -13.05 -14.17 -9.40
C ARG A 750 -14.28 -13.29 -9.13
N LEU A 751 -14.29 -12.07 -9.66
CA LEU A 751 -15.37 -11.10 -9.50
C LEU A 751 -16.64 -11.49 -10.25
N THR A 752 -16.53 -11.96 -11.49
CA THR A 752 -17.67 -12.41 -12.29
C THR A 752 -18.40 -13.61 -11.68
N ASN A 753 -17.73 -14.38 -10.82
CA ASN A 753 -18.34 -15.47 -10.08
C ASN A 753 -19.14 -15.01 -8.84
N MET A 754 -18.91 -13.78 -8.36
CA MET A 754 -19.52 -13.27 -7.13
C MET A 754 -20.65 -12.27 -7.38
N THR A 755 -20.63 -11.59 -8.52
CA THR A 755 -21.54 -10.48 -8.82
C THR A 755 -21.87 -10.49 -10.32
N PRO A 756 -23.08 -10.06 -10.75
CA PRO A 756 -23.40 -9.98 -12.17
C PRO A 756 -22.31 -9.26 -12.97
N PRO A 757 -21.96 -9.75 -14.18
CA PRO A 757 -20.89 -9.15 -14.99
C PRO A 757 -21.06 -7.67 -15.27
N VAL A 758 -22.30 -7.18 -15.34
CA VAL A 758 -22.62 -5.74 -15.47
C VAL A 758 -22.12 -4.94 -14.28
N ASP A 759 -22.28 -5.46 -13.07
CA ASP A 759 -21.80 -4.80 -11.86
C ASP A 759 -20.28 -4.87 -11.76
N VAL A 760 -19.68 -6.01 -12.13
CA VAL A 760 -18.21 -6.16 -12.22
C VAL A 760 -17.61 -5.20 -13.24
N PHE A 761 -18.27 -5.03 -14.38
CA PHE A 761 -17.89 -4.07 -15.40
C PHE A 761 -18.03 -2.63 -14.90
N ASN A 762 -19.18 -2.26 -14.32
CA ASN A 762 -19.37 -0.93 -13.70
C ASN A 762 -18.32 -0.67 -12.59
N LEU A 763 -17.90 -1.72 -11.87
CA LEU A 763 -16.83 -1.65 -10.88
C LEU A 763 -15.45 -1.43 -11.52
N LEU A 764 -15.10 -2.12 -12.62
CA LEU A 764 -13.86 -1.92 -13.38
C LEU A 764 -13.77 -0.49 -13.95
N LEU A 765 -14.90 0.11 -14.30
CA LEU A 765 -14.95 1.43 -14.93
C LEU A 765 -14.99 2.60 -13.96
N ARG A 766 -15.49 2.41 -12.74
CA ARG A 766 -15.58 3.46 -11.72
C ARG A 766 -14.24 4.13 -11.42
N GLY A 767 -13.12 3.42 -11.63
CA GLY A 767 -11.79 3.98 -11.50
C GLY A 767 -11.31 4.78 -12.72
N TYR A 768 -11.89 4.62 -13.91
CA TYR A 768 -11.33 5.17 -15.13
C TYR A 768 -12.15 6.29 -15.77
N SER A 769 -12.98 6.99 -15.00
CA SER A 769 -13.87 8.04 -15.53
C SER A 769 -13.15 9.12 -16.36
N TYR A 770 -11.82 9.25 -16.22
CA TYR A 770 -11.00 10.25 -16.90
C TYR A 770 -9.85 9.69 -17.76
N LEU A 771 -9.71 8.35 -17.88
CA LEU A 771 -8.63 7.67 -18.63
C LEU A 771 -9.15 6.46 -19.42
N ALA A 772 -10.09 6.71 -20.34
CA ALA A 772 -10.75 5.64 -21.09
C ALA A 772 -9.82 4.76 -21.93
N TRP A 773 -8.67 5.26 -22.40
CA TRP A 773 -7.71 4.42 -23.11
C TRP A 773 -7.08 3.34 -22.20
N VAL A 774 -6.74 3.69 -20.94
CA VAL A 774 -6.24 2.73 -19.94
C VAL A 774 -7.36 1.76 -19.54
N ALA A 775 -8.59 2.27 -19.41
CA ALA A 775 -9.77 1.43 -19.15
C ALA A 775 -10.00 0.41 -20.27
N LEU A 776 -9.82 0.82 -21.52
CA LEU A 776 -10.00 -0.01 -22.70
C LEU A 776 -8.92 -1.09 -22.79
N GLU A 777 -7.65 -0.73 -22.53
CA GLU A 777 -6.55 -1.69 -22.52
C GLU A 777 -6.69 -2.72 -21.39
N GLN A 778 -7.13 -2.27 -20.20
CA GLN A 778 -7.22 -3.13 -19.01
C GLN A 778 -8.55 -3.91 -18.93
N SER A 779 -9.65 -3.34 -19.41
CA SER A 779 -11.01 -3.87 -19.20
C SER A 779 -11.87 -3.90 -20.48
N GLY A 780 -11.31 -3.54 -21.64
CA GLY A 780 -12.06 -3.41 -22.90
C GLY A 780 -12.76 -4.69 -23.33
N THR A 781 -12.14 -5.87 -23.13
CA THR A 781 -12.76 -7.17 -23.44
C THR A 781 -14.02 -7.41 -22.61
N ALA A 782 -14.02 -6.99 -21.34
CA ALA A 782 -15.16 -7.14 -20.44
C ALA A 782 -16.36 -6.26 -20.84
N THR A 783 -16.15 -5.21 -21.64
CA THR A 783 -17.21 -4.34 -22.18
C THR A 783 -18.25 -5.11 -22.98
N PHE A 784 -17.84 -6.18 -23.67
CA PHE A 784 -18.74 -7.03 -24.43
C PHE A 784 -19.67 -7.87 -23.55
N MET A 785 -19.46 -7.89 -22.23
CA MET A 785 -20.39 -8.51 -21.28
C MET A 785 -21.51 -7.58 -20.79
N ASN A 786 -21.44 -6.27 -21.07
CA ASN A 786 -22.46 -5.32 -20.67
C ASN A 786 -23.46 -5.06 -21.83
N PRO A 787 -24.77 -5.34 -21.65
CA PRO A 787 -25.77 -5.11 -22.68
C PRO A 787 -25.92 -3.63 -23.08
N HIS A 788 -25.71 -2.68 -22.17
CA HIS A 788 -25.76 -1.24 -22.48
C HIS A 788 -24.56 -0.82 -23.33
N ALA A 789 -23.36 -1.24 -22.97
CA ALA A 789 -22.16 -0.92 -23.74
C ALA A 789 -22.19 -1.58 -25.12
N VAL A 790 -22.66 -2.84 -25.20
CA VAL A 790 -22.85 -3.54 -26.47
C VAL A 790 -23.88 -2.82 -27.35
N ASP A 791 -24.97 -2.26 -26.79
CA ASP A 791 -25.95 -1.47 -27.54
C ASP A 791 -25.34 -0.19 -28.16
N ILE A 792 -24.29 0.36 -27.55
CA ILE A 792 -23.54 1.49 -28.09
C ILE A 792 -22.52 1.02 -29.13
N ILE A 793 -21.71 -0.01 -28.81
CA ILE A 793 -20.70 -0.60 -29.69
C ILE A 793 -21.32 -1.03 -31.02
N GLN A 794 -22.45 -1.73 -30.98
CA GLN A 794 -23.09 -2.29 -32.17
C GLN A 794 -23.53 -1.23 -33.18
N ARG A 795 -23.80 0.01 -32.72
CA ARG A 795 -24.15 1.16 -33.56
C ARG A 795 -22.93 1.85 -34.18
N LYS A 796 -21.74 1.61 -33.63
CA LYS A 796 -20.47 2.21 -34.06
C LYS A 796 -19.58 1.26 -34.85
N LEU A 797 -19.89 -0.04 -34.87
CA LEU A 797 -19.15 -1.05 -35.62
C LEU A 797 -19.16 -0.73 -37.12
N THR A 798 -17.96 -0.67 -37.70
CA THR A 798 -17.74 -0.42 -39.12
C THR A 798 -16.92 -1.56 -39.71
N GLU A 799 -17.33 -2.13 -40.85
CA GLU A 799 -16.54 -3.15 -41.55
C GLU A 799 -15.32 -2.50 -42.21
N LEU A 800 -14.14 -3.09 -42.04
CA LEU A 800 -12.96 -2.70 -42.79
C LEU A 800 -13.10 -3.23 -44.22
N HIS A 801 -12.91 -2.39 -45.23
CA HIS A 801 -13.16 -2.78 -46.62
C HIS A 801 -11.92 -3.36 -47.30
N LEU A 802 -12.06 -4.57 -47.85
CA LEU A 802 -11.14 -5.14 -48.82
C LEU A 802 -11.48 -4.61 -50.23
N LYS A 803 -10.49 -4.05 -50.93
CA LYS A 803 -10.64 -3.48 -52.28
C LYS A 803 -11.14 -4.57 -53.25
N GLY A 804 -12.41 -4.52 -53.67
CA GLY A 804 -13.03 -5.49 -54.59
C GLY A 804 -14.31 -6.17 -54.09
N ARG A 805 -14.65 -6.09 -52.80
CA ARG A 805 -15.93 -6.56 -52.26
C ARG A 805 -17.02 -5.49 -52.39
N LEU A 806 -18.09 -5.80 -53.11
CA LEU A 806 -19.18 -4.86 -53.46
C LEU A 806 -20.30 -4.75 -52.40
N THR A 807 -20.38 -5.68 -51.46
CA THR A 807 -21.44 -5.72 -50.43
C THR A 807 -20.83 -5.70 -49.04
N SER A 808 -21.09 -4.62 -48.29
CA SER A 808 -20.78 -4.56 -46.86
C SER A 808 -21.69 -5.50 -46.09
N ARG A 809 -21.14 -6.16 -45.07
CA ARG A 809 -21.87 -7.07 -44.19
C ARG A 809 -21.91 -6.51 -42.79
N SER A 810 -23.11 -6.48 -42.20
CA SER A 810 -23.27 -6.15 -40.78
C SER A 810 -22.70 -7.26 -39.89
N SER A 811 -21.97 -6.87 -38.83
CA SER A 811 -21.45 -7.81 -37.83
C SER A 811 -22.57 -8.64 -37.20
N VAL A 812 -22.25 -9.88 -36.84
CA VAL A 812 -23.17 -10.76 -36.10
C VAL A 812 -23.57 -10.14 -34.76
N LEU A 813 -22.67 -9.36 -34.13
CA LEU A 813 -22.99 -8.60 -32.93
C LEU A 813 -23.99 -7.47 -33.19
N SER A 814 -23.91 -6.79 -34.34
CA SER A 814 -24.89 -5.76 -34.74
C SER A 814 -26.25 -6.35 -35.10
N ASN A 815 -26.29 -7.55 -35.68
CA ASN A 815 -27.55 -8.21 -36.03
C ASN A 815 -28.25 -8.83 -34.81
N ASN A 816 -27.48 -9.27 -33.80
CA ASN A 816 -28.02 -9.84 -32.57
C ASN A 816 -27.24 -9.36 -31.33
N PRO A 817 -27.45 -8.11 -30.87
CA PRO A 817 -26.74 -7.57 -29.71
C PRO A 817 -26.97 -8.39 -28.44
N ARG A 818 -28.12 -9.07 -28.31
CA ARG A 818 -28.44 -9.93 -27.15
C ARG A 818 -27.60 -11.21 -27.10
N GLY A 819 -26.95 -11.59 -28.20
CA GLY A 819 -26.04 -12.73 -28.25
C GLY A 819 -24.65 -12.45 -27.65
N HIS A 820 -24.43 -11.25 -27.11
CA HIS A 820 -23.21 -10.91 -26.38
C HIS A 820 -22.94 -11.86 -25.19
N PRO A 821 -21.67 -12.01 -24.77
CA PRO A 821 -21.32 -12.89 -23.66
C PRO A 821 -21.92 -12.41 -22.33
N THR A 822 -22.31 -13.35 -21.46
CA THR A 822 -22.91 -13.03 -20.14
C THR A 822 -22.13 -13.61 -18.97
N ARG A 823 -20.95 -14.18 -19.23
CA ARG A 823 -19.98 -14.67 -18.26
C ARG A 823 -18.66 -14.92 -18.98
N SER A 824 -17.57 -15.00 -18.23
CA SER A 824 -16.25 -15.34 -18.77
C SER A 824 -15.76 -16.71 -18.34
N LYS A 825 -14.87 -17.29 -19.14
CA LYS A 825 -14.09 -18.49 -18.84
C LYS A 825 -12.64 -18.26 -19.27
N THR A 826 -11.74 -18.82 -18.49
CA THR A 826 -10.30 -18.63 -18.70
C THR A 826 -9.72 -19.76 -19.55
N LEU A 827 -8.98 -19.41 -20.61
CA LEU A 827 -8.20 -20.38 -21.39
C LEU A 827 -6.82 -20.54 -20.74
N GLN A 828 -6.63 -21.63 -20.01
CA GLN A 828 -5.39 -21.94 -19.27
C GLN A 828 -4.20 -22.17 -20.21
N LYS A 829 -2.98 -22.04 -19.71
CA LYS A 829 -1.78 -22.28 -20.52
C LYS A 829 -1.74 -23.73 -21.01
N LEU A 830 -1.48 -23.96 -22.31
CA LEU A 830 -1.42 -25.32 -22.87
C LEU A 830 -0.30 -26.18 -22.25
N GLY A 831 0.79 -25.56 -21.79
CA GLY A 831 1.86 -26.25 -21.07
C GLY A 831 1.42 -26.91 -19.75
N ASP A 832 0.31 -26.45 -19.16
CA ASP A 832 -0.28 -27.04 -17.95
C ASP A 832 -1.19 -28.24 -18.27
N ASN A 833 -1.26 -28.61 -19.56
CA ASN A 833 -2.07 -29.69 -20.11
C ASN A 833 -3.56 -29.63 -19.68
N PRO A 834 -4.25 -28.51 -19.97
CA PRO A 834 -5.62 -28.32 -19.53
C PRO A 834 -6.56 -29.30 -20.21
N ALA A 835 -7.57 -29.78 -19.46
CA ALA A 835 -8.61 -30.60 -20.04
C ALA A 835 -9.37 -29.83 -21.14
N ARG A 836 -9.59 -30.50 -22.28
CA ARG A 836 -10.43 -29.95 -23.35
C ARG A 836 -11.84 -29.67 -22.84
N MET A 837 -12.36 -28.53 -23.23
CA MET A 837 -13.63 -28.00 -22.77
C MET A 837 -14.71 -28.16 -23.85
N ASN A 838 -15.96 -28.26 -23.41
CA ASN A 838 -17.08 -28.12 -24.33
C ASN A 838 -17.29 -26.64 -24.65
N LEU A 839 -17.48 -26.36 -25.94
CA LEU A 839 -17.76 -25.01 -26.42
C LEU A 839 -19.14 -24.56 -25.93
N GLU A 840 -19.21 -23.32 -25.45
CA GLU A 840 -20.42 -22.70 -24.94
C GLU A 840 -20.62 -21.34 -25.61
N TYR A 841 -21.83 -21.11 -26.14
CA TYR A 841 -22.21 -19.81 -26.68
C TYR A 841 -22.41 -18.79 -25.56
N ARG A 842 -22.23 -17.50 -25.89
CA ARG A 842 -22.37 -16.38 -24.94
C ARG A 842 -21.43 -16.47 -23.73
N VAL A 843 -20.27 -17.10 -23.92
CA VAL A 843 -19.17 -17.13 -22.95
C VAL A 843 -17.98 -16.39 -23.55
N LEU A 844 -17.44 -15.43 -22.80
CA LEU A 844 -16.20 -14.74 -23.14
C LEU A 844 -15.02 -15.59 -22.70
N TYR A 845 -14.27 -16.13 -23.65
CA TYR A 845 -13.05 -16.88 -23.42
C TYR A 845 -11.86 -15.93 -23.40
N GLU A 846 -11.17 -15.86 -22.25
CA GLU A 846 -10.04 -14.97 -22.01
C GLU A 846 -8.75 -15.80 -21.83
N PRO A 847 -7.79 -15.69 -22.76
CA PRO A 847 -6.47 -16.27 -22.60
C PRO A 847 -5.73 -15.76 -21.36
N VAL A 848 -5.17 -16.67 -20.56
CA VAL A 848 -4.28 -16.31 -19.43
C VAL A 848 -2.96 -15.71 -19.92
N VAL A 849 -2.54 -16.07 -21.13
CA VAL A 849 -1.29 -15.62 -21.74
C VAL A 849 -1.57 -14.32 -22.51
N GLY A 850 -0.79 -13.26 -22.24
CA GLY A 850 -0.97 -11.95 -22.88
C GLY A 850 -0.73 -11.99 -24.39
N ASN A 851 0.31 -12.71 -24.82
CA ASN A 851 0.67 -12.88 -26.24
C ASN A 851 -0.13 -14.02 -26.90
N PHE A 852 -1.45 -14.05 -26.70
CA PHE A 852 -2.29 -15.02 -27.40
C PHE A 852 -2.40 -14.65 -28.89
N PRO A 853 -2.24 -15.60 -29.83
CA PRO A 853 -2.31 -15.32 -31.25
C PRO A 853 -3.62 -14.64 -31.64
N LEU A 854 -3.53 -13.60 -32.47
CA LEU A 854 -4.62 -12.84 -33.09
C LEU A 854 -5.54 -12.01 -32.18
N VAL A 855 -5.87 -12.46 -30.97
CA VAL A 855 -6.98 -11.89 -30.18
C VAL A 855 -6.64 -11.81 -28.69
N ASP A 856 -7.15 -10.77 -28.02
CA ASP A 856 -7.08 -10.59 -26.58
C ASP A 856 -8.18 -11.35 -25.83
N ALA A 857 -9.32 -11.57 -26.48
CA ALA A 857 -10.41 -12.41 -26.00
C ALA A 857 -11.29 -12.85 -27.18
N LEU A 858 -12.14 -13.85 -26.96
CA LEU A 858 -13.05 -14.35 -27.99
C LEU A 858 -14.35 -14.90 -27.41
N PHE A 859 -15.41 -14.94 -28.21
CA PHE A 859 -16.66 -15.58 -27.83
C PHE A 859 -17.39 -16.16 -29.04
N PHE A 860 -18.37 -17.03 -28.77
CA PHE A 860 -19.17 -17.67 -29.81
C PHE A 860 -20.62 -17.19 -29.78
N MET A 861 -21.16 -16.92 -30.97
CA MET A 861 -22.56 -16.56 -31.20
C MET A 861 -23.25 -17.61 -32.06
N GLU A 862 -24.48 -17.98 -31.71
CA GLU A 862 -25.27 -18.98 -32.45
C GLU A 862 -26.12 -18.34 -33.55
N SER A 863 -26.66 -17.14 -33.30
CA SER A 863 -27.61 -16.45 -34.18
C SER A 863 -27.10 -15.05 -34.55
N PRO A 864 -27.23 -14.60 -35.82
CA PRO A 864 -27.99 -15.23 -36.91
C PRO A 864 -27.28 -16.40 -37.60
N ARG A 865 -26.00 -16.64 -37.29
CA ARG A 865 -25.21 -17.77 -37.79
C ARG A 865 -24.13 -18.10 -36.76
N LYS A 866 -23.69 -19.37 -36.71
CA LYS A 866 -22.60 -19.82 -35.84
C LYS A 866 -21.33 -19.03 -36.17
N THR A 867 -20.85 -18.22 -35.23
CA THR A 867 -19.75 -17.28 -35.46
C THR A 867 -18.77 -17.26 -34.29
N LEU A 868 -17.47 -17.32 -34.59
CA LEU A 868 -16.42 -16.94 -33.66
C LEU A 868 -16.17 -15.44 -33.81
N VAL A 869 -16.25 -14.71 -32.71
CA VAL A 869 -15.94 -13.29 -32.63
C VAL A 869 -14.66 -13.14 -31.82
N GLY A 870 -13.58 -12.73 -32.48
CA GLY A 870 -12.32 -12.33 -31.89
C GLY A 870 -12.31 -10.86 -31.53
N LEU A 871 -11.78 -10.51 -30.36
CA LEU A 871 -11.62 -9.14 -29.89
C LEU A 871 -10.13 -8.79 -29.85
N GLN A 872 -9.76 -7.65 -30.42
CA GLN A 872 -8.40 -7.12 -30.34
C GLN A 872 -8.43 -5.66 -29.91
N MET A 873 -7.88 -5.37 -28.74
CA MET A 873 -7.71 -4.03 -28.18
C MET A 873 -6.46 -3.42 -28.79
N THR A 874 -6.60 -2.27 -29.46
CA THR A 874 -5.51 -1.66 -30.23
C THR A 874 -5.19 -0.27 -29.67
N THR A 875 -3.96 -0.10 -29.15
CA THR A 875 -3.49 1.12 -28.46
C THR A 875 -2.61 2.02 -29.34
N THR A 876 -2.03 1.50 -30.42
CA THR A 876 -1.05 2.20 -31.27
C THR A 876 -1.62 2.60 -32.62
N ALA A 877 -1.19 3.76 -33.15
CA ALA A 877 -1.53 4.21 -34.50
C ALA A 877 -0.68 3.47 -35.55
N GLY A 878 -1.26 2.49 -36.25
CA GLY A 878 -0.62 1.78 -37.35
C GLY A 878 -1.26 0.41 -37.59
N GLY A 879 -1.34 -0.05 -38.84
CA GLY A 879 -1.92 -1.36 -39.15
C GLY A 879 -1.19 -2.51 -38.45
N HIS A 880 -1.95 -3.50 -37.96
CA HIS A 880 -1.46 -4.80 -37.51
C HIS A 880 -1.38 -5.75 -38.71
N HIS A 881 -0.23 -5.78 -39.39
CA HIS A 881 0.07 -6.84 -40.34
C HIS A 881 0.21 -8.17 -39.57
N THR A 882 -0.62 -9.14 -39.92
CA THR A 882 -0.64 -10.48 -39.31
C THR A 882 0.19 -11.42 -40.18
N GLN A 883 0.81 -12.45 -39.61
CA GLN A 883 1.53 -13.47 -40.38
C GLN A 883 0.71 -14.77 -40.49
N THR A 884 0.92 -15.53 -41.58
CA THR A 884 0.30 -16.86 -41.78
C THR A 884 0.60 -17.82 -40.61
N SER A 885 1.81 -17.75 -40.06
CA SER A 885 2.23 -18.49 -38.87
C SER A 885 1.37 -18.20 -37.64
N THR A 886 1.01 -16.94 -37.41
CA THR A 886 0.16 -16.50 -36.28
C THR A 886 -1.26 -17.04 -36.41
N VAL A 887 -1.83 -17.00 -37.62
CA VAL A 887 -3.17 -17.53 -37.89
C VAL A 887 -3.23 -19.05 -37.73
N ARG A 888 -2.18 -19.76 -38.18
CA ARG A 888 -2.06 -21.20 -37.96
C ARG A 888 -2.02 -21.55 -36.48
N LEU A 889 -1.14 -20.89 -35.74
CA LEU A 889 -0.98 -21.11 -34.31
C LEU A 889 -2.28 -20.84 -33.54
N PHE A 890 -3.05 -19.84 -33.94
CA PHE A 890 -4.38 -19.59 -33.38
C PHE A 890 -5.32 -20.77 -33.60
N LYS A 891 -5.43 -21.29 -34.83
CA LYS A 891 -6.29 -22.45 -35.14
C LYS A 891 -5.88 -23.70 -34.37
N GLU A 892 -4.58 -24.00 -34.28
CA GLU A 892 -4.04 -25.12 -33.51
C GLU A 892 -4.35 -25.00 -32.01
N ARG A 893 -4.23 -23.78 -31.44
CA ARG A 893 -4.59 -23.53 -30.04
C ARG A 893 -6.07 -23.80 -29.79
N MET A 894 -6.96 -23.36 -30.69
CA MET A 894 -8.39 -23.65 -30.55
C MET A 894 -8.70 -25.14 -30.55
N ALA A 895 -8.06 -25.91 -31.44
CA ALA A 895 -8.18 -27.37 -31.48
C ALA A 895 -7.69 -28.04 -30.19
N SER A 896 -6.74 -27.42 -29.51
CA SER A 896 -6.21 -27.89 -28.24
C SER A 896 -7.13 -27.59 -27.05
N TYR A 897 -7.95 -26.53 -27.12
CA TYR A 897 -8.87 -26.16 -26.04
C TYR A 897 -10.25 -26.78 -26.13
N PHE A 898 -10.78 -27.01 -27.33
CA PHE A 898 -12.19 -27.35 -27.51
C PHE A 898 -12.40 -28.78 -28.01
N ASN A 899 -13.32 -29.51 -27.38
CA ASN A 899 -13.78 -30.81 -27.87
C ASN A 899 -14.53 -30.65 -29.20
N GLY A 900 -14.20 -31.49 -30.19
CA GLY A 900 -14.87 -31.50 -31.50
C GLY A 900 -14.59 -30.29 -32.40
N TRP A 901 -13.50 -29.55 -32.15
CA TRP A 901 -13.17 -28.31 -32.86
C TRP A 901 -13.09 -28.44 -34.39
N GLU A 902 -12.48 -29.52 -34.89
CA GLU A 902 -12.30 -29.76 -36.33
C GLU A 902 -13.63 -29.83 -37.10
N GLU A 903 -14.64 -30.47 -36.52
CA GLU A 903 -15.97 -30.56 -37.13
C GLU A 903 -16.72 -29.23 -36.98
N PHE A 904 -16.63 -28.62 -35.79
CA PHE A 904 -17.33 -27.37 -35.48
C PHE A 904 -16.85 -26.18 -36.31
N SER A 905 -15.53 -26.06 -36.53
CA SER A 905 -14.92 -24.92 -37.23
C SER A 905 -15.26 -24.84 -38.72
N ARG A 906 -15.69 -25.95 -39.34
CA ARG A 906 -16.12 -25.99 -40.75
C ARG A 906 -17.43 -25.24 -41.02
N GLU A 907 -18.29 -25.15 -40.01
CA GLU A 907 -19.58 -24.44 -40.10
C GLU A 907 -19.51 -23.01 -39.53
N LEU A 908 -18.35 -22.60 -39.01
CA LEU A 908 -18.18 -21.31 -38.36
C LEU A 908 -17.92 -20.19 -39.37
N SER A 909 -18.63 -19.08 -39.15
CA SER A 909 -18.20 -17.78 -39.65
C SER A 909 -17.17 -17.15 -38.71
N TRP A 910 -16.26 -16.35 -39.24
CA TRP A 910 -15.19 -15.74 -38.46
C TRP A 910 -15.24 -14.22 -38.54
N GLU A 911 -15.28 -13.55 -37.38
CA GLU A 911 -15.25 -12.10 -37.27
C GLU A 911 -14.14 -11.70 -36.28
N ILE A 912 -13.38 -10.63 -36.60
CA ILE A 912 -12.49 -9.95 -35.66
C ILE A 912 -12.92 -8.50 -35.53
N ILE A 913 -12.97 -8.02 -34.29
CA ILE A 913 -13.32 -6.65 -33.94
C ILE A 913 -12.08 -5.99 -33.36
N TYR A 914 -11.55 -5.00 -34.08
CA TYR A 914 -10.53 -4.08 -33.62
C TYR A 914 -11.19 -2.98 -32.80
N VAL A 915 -10.84 -2.91 -31.52
CA VAL A 915 -11.40 -1.95 -30.57
C VAL A 915 -10.34 -0.88 -30.31
N GLN A 916 -10.68 0.38 -30.59
CA GLN A 916 -9.80 1.54 -30.46
C GLN A 916 -10.39 2.58 -29.50
N HIS A 917 -9.54 3.37 -28.85
CA HIS A 917 -9.98 4.58 -28.19
C HIS A 917 -10.28 5.68 -29.23
N THR A 918 -11.19 6.61 -28.93
CA THR A 918 -11.51 7.72 -29.85
C THR A 918 -10.35 8.66 -30.14
N ASP A 919 -9.38 8.73 -29.23
CA ASP A 919 -8.17 9.56 -29.41
C ASP A 919 -7.09 8.85 -30.24
N SER A 920 -7.24 7.55 -30.50
CA SER A 920 -6.36 6.80 -31.38
C SER A 920 -6.66 7.11 -32.85
N THR A 921 -5.66 7.00 -33.73
CA THR A 921 -5.90 7.14 -35.16
C THR A 921 -6.78 5.98 -35.65
N PRO A 922 -7.98 6.23 -36.22
CA PRO A 922 -8.89 5.17 -36.65
C PRO A 922 -8.26 4.27 -37.71
N MET A 923 -8.37 2.95 -37.51
CA MET A 923 -7.99 1.95 -38.51
C MET A 923 -8.95 1.99 -39.70
N ASN A 924 -8.57 2.63 -40.79
CA ASN A 924 -9.46 2.78 -41.95
C ASN A 924 -9.27 1.70 -43.03
N GLY A 925 -8.30 0.79 -42.88
CA GLY A 925 -7.90 -0.17 -43.92
C GLY A 925 -7.96 -1.63 -43.45
N TRP A 926 -8.24 -2.53 -44.39
CA TRP A 926 -8.16 -3.98 -44.18
C TRP A 926 -6.76 -4.40 -43.74
N GLN A 927 -6.68 -5.21 -42.68
CA GLN A 927 -5.42 -5.77 -42.18
C GLN A 927 -5.02 -6.97 -43.03
N LYS A 928 -3.82 -6.91 -43.61
CA LYS A 928 -3.29 -7.96 -44.47
C LYS A 928 -2.66 -9.09 -43.65
N CYS A 929 -2.65 -10.29 -44.25
CA CYS A 929 -1.89 -11.43 -43.76
C CYS A 929 -0.69 -11.65 -44.68
N ASP A 930 0.51 -11.43 -44.18
CA ASP A 930 1.74 -11.55 -44.95
C ASP A 930 2.16 -13.03 -45.04
N VAL A 931 2.44 -13.47 -46.26
CA VAL A 931 2.97 -14.81 -46.55
C VAL A 931 4.47 -14.78 -46.27
N VAL A 932 4.86 -15.30 -45.11
CA VAL A 932 6.26 -15.48 -44.74
C VAL A 932 6.59 -16.96 -44.84
N ASN A 933 7.55 -17.33 -45.70
CA ASN A 933 8.08 -18.68 -45.78
C ASN A 933 8.93 -18.96 -44.55
N SER A 934 8.31 -19.47 -43.47
CA SER A 934 9.04 -20.04 -42.35
C SER A 934 9.42 -21.50 -42.65
N ASP A 935 10.56 -21.98 -42.14
CA ASP A 935 11.05 -23.37 -42.31
C ASP A 935 10.05 -24.48 -41.93
N ASN A 936 8.95 -24.13 -41.26
CA ASN A 936 7.92 -25.03 -40.73
C ASN A 936 6.57 -24.98 -41.48
N LEU A 937 6.46 -24.24 -42.59
CA LEU A 937 5.23 -24.08 -43.39
C LEU A 937 5.52 -24.30 -44.87
N SER A 938 4.74 -25.14 -45.54
CA SER A 938 4.80 -25.23 -47.00
C SER A 938 4.23 -23.97 -47.66
N ASP A 939 4.73 -23.62 -48.85
CA ASP A 939 4.23 -22.49 -49.64
C ASP A 939 2.72 -22.60 -49.93
N ASP A 940 2.20 -23.82 -50.04
CA ASP A 940 0.80 -24.10 -50.31
C ASP A 940 -0.08 -23.88 -49.07
N GLU A 941 0.34 -24.37 -47.90
CA GLU A 941 -0.35 -24.10 -46.62
C GLU A 941 -0.37 -22.61 -46.27
N SER A 942 0.74 -21.91 -46.50
CA SER A 942 0.80 -20.46 -46.27
C SER A 942 -0.16 -19.69 -47.17
N ARG A 943 -0.28 -20.10 -48.44
CA ARG A 943 -1.27 -19.53 -49.38
C ARG A 943 -2.71 -19.84 -48.96
N GLU A 944 -2.99 -21.05 -48.47
CA GLU A 944 -4.32 -21.42 -47.97
C GLU A 944 -4.72 -20.59 -46.74
N ILE A 945 -3.79 -20.38 -45.80
CA ILE A 945 -4.03 -19.55 -44.62
C ILE A 945 -4.25 -18.08 -44.99
N ALA A 946 -3.48 -17.55 -45.94
CA ALA A 946 -3.67 -16.19 -46.45
C ALA A 946 -5.03 -16.05 -47.15
N ALA A 947 -5.42 -17.03 -47.97
CA ALA A 947 -6.73 -17.07 -48.61
C ALA A 947 -7.86 -17.11 -47.56
N PHE A 948 -7.74 -17.94 -46.52
CA PHE A 948 -8.69 -17.94 -45.40
C PHE A 948 -8.83 -16.55 -44.74
N TRP A 949 -7.72 -15.83 -44.54
CA TRP A 949 -7.74 -14.51 -43.93
C TRP A 949 -8.40 -13.45 -44.82
N GLU A 950 -8.22 -13.52 -46.14
CA GLU A 950 -8.83 -12.57 -47.08
C GLU A 950 -10.30 -12.90 -47.39
N GLU A 951 -10.62 -14.19 -47.51
CA GLU A 951 -11.90 -14.67 -48.03
C GLU A 951 -12.91 -15.00 -46.91
N GLU A 952 -12.48 -15.64 -45.82
CA GLU A 952 -13.40 -16.14 -44.79
C GLU A 952 -13.48 -15.21 -43.57
N MET A 953 -12.35 -14.62 -43.16
CA MET A 953 -12.30 -13.71 -42.02
C MET A 953 -12.97 -12.37 -42.35
N ARG A 954 -13.86 -11.89 -41.48
CA ARG A 954 -14.44 -10.54 -41.57
C ARG A 954 -13.85 -9.64 -40.50
N GLN A 955 -13.49 -8.42 -40.89
CA GLN A 955 -12.79 -7.47 -40.03
C GLN A 955 -13.67 -6.26 -39.77
N TYR A 956 -13.85 -5.92 -38.50
CA TYR A 956 -14.62 -4.76 -38.07
C TYR A 956 -13.79 -3.89 -37.13
N GLN A 957 -14.12 -2.62 -37.08
CA GLN A 957 -13.49 -1.64 -36.20
C GLN A 957 -14.58 -0.93 -35.40
N VAL A 958 -14.28 -0.62 -34.14
CA VAL A 958 -15.08 0.28 -33.32
C VAL A 958 -14.18 1.22 -32.52
N SER A 959 -14.54 2.51 -32.50
CA SER A 959 -13.93 3.49 -31.60
C SER A 959 -14.85 3.76 -30.42
N ILE A 960 -14.33 3.57 -29.21
CA ILE A 960 -15.07 3.70 -27.95
C ILE A 960 -14.48 4.84 -27.14
N SER A 961 -15.33 5.74 -26.64
CA SER A 961 -14.97 6.84 -25.73
C SER A 961 -15.34 6.51 -24.28
N SER A 962 -14.81 7.28 -23.33
CA SER A 962 -15.21 7.21 -21.91
C SER A 962 -16.71 7.41 -21.66
N ARG A 963 -17.42 8.09 -22.57
CA ARG A 963 -18.87 8.34 -22.46
C ARG A 963 -19.73 7.20 -22.99
N ASP A 964 -19.15 6.33 -23.80
CA ASP A 964 -19.83 5.16 -24.38
C ASP A 964 -19.83 3.95 -23.44
N ILE A 965 -19.00 4.03 -22.41
CA ILE A 965 -18.66 3.01 -21.43
C ILE A 965 -19.30 3.43 -20.10
#